data_AF-A0A1E7IGR1-F1
#
_entry.id   AF-A0A1E7IGR1-F1
#
_cell.length_a   1.000
_cell.length_b   1.000
_cell.length_c   1.000
_cell.angle_alpha   90.00
_cell.angle_beta   90.00
_cell.angle_gamma   90.00
#
_symmetry.space_group_name_H-M   'P 1'
#
loop_
_entity.id
_entity.type
_entity.pdbx_description
1 polymer ?
#
loop_
_entity_poly.entity_id
_entity_poly.type
_entity_poly.pdbx_seq_one_letter_code
_entity_poly.pdbx_strand_id
1 'polypeptide(L)'
;MPVVVWLTGDEYSNTLTATDQANLQTYLDSGGKLFISGKRIGHDIDSTSFYRDYLHAYHYPYYYNYHTLNGVPGDPIGDGLTIGISGGDGANNQYLPDIIQPKLFDENVSEVFQYASSRYGALKADTGTYRTVYFSFGFEAINNEADRNTVMSMVMRWLEPELITTCDALQDMNTNLAGNYYLGTDIDCSGTTGWNGGAGFVPVGTSSNAFIGTFDGRGHKITGLFINRPSTDYVGLFGYTGTGSEIKNVGVEDVDVTGDCFVGGSVGTNYGTITKSYSTGSVSGGWGYVGGLIGENLGTIINSYSAGSVSGGEYNGGGLAGFNGGTITNSYSTDSVTGSLDVSGLVGWNWDGTITNSYSTGSVNGDCEVGGLVGYNRNGAVTHSYWDIETSGQTQSDGGEGKTTAEMKQEATFVGWDFDSIWDIIEEVSYPFLRRKGNYWNYNGFPLTTVQKGTVCGDVYISAGDHSGFGSSPYLSNFCLPAGVVKFARLYVGVQAESATWLDTVLNDEYQGIVALAKNGCLVPDGTNVYGSGNGVWLVAYNCTHKVNMATTNTAVAITGGEVYSIVLIVAYDDLDGAGHVTQYWINEGNMNLNSVTPLNSITTYFNGIAENTGARAKLSMVYLEGNQSEHDYLYFNRIEAYHRPNQLGDDGDEYWGDDDVAEGRDNSRFDISSFDVSNLIKPQDNFVSFWRVH
;
A
#
# COMPACT_ATOMS: atom_id res chain seq x y z
N MET A 1 -8.68 15.14 -21.12
CA MET A 1 -9.51 16.30 -21.51
C MET A 1 -8.78 17.58 -21.12
N PRO A 2 -8.82 18.66 -21.92
CA PRO A 2 -8.10 19.89 -21.59
C PRO A 2 -8.68 20.54 -20.34
N VAL A 3 -7.86 21.21 -19.51
CA VAL A 3 -8.37 22.03 -18.41
C VAL A 3 -9.26 23.15 -18.92
N VAL A 4 -10.41 23.33 -18.26
CA VAL A 4 -11.27 24.50 -18.45
C VAL A 4 -10.94 25.52 -17.38
N VAL A 5 -10.64 26.76 -17.79
CA VAL A 5 -10.48 27.91 -16.90
C VAL A 5 -11.68 28.83 -17.11
N TRP A 6 -12.46 29.03 -16.05
CA TRP A 6 -13.66 29.85 -16.07
C TRP A 6 -13.52 31.01 -15.09
N LEU A 7 -13.33 32.22 -15.63
CA LEU A 7 -13.18 33.44 -14.83
C LEU A 7 -14.41 34.32 -15.04
N THR A 8 -15.22 34.53 -14.00
CA THR A 8 -16.43 35.36 -14.10
C THR A 8 -16.16 36.85 -13.89
N GLY A 9 -14.93 37.20 -13.50
CA GLY A 9 -14.48 38.58 -13.31
C GLY A 9 -15.37 39.37 -12.34
N ASP A 10 -15.87 40.53 -12.80
CA ASP A 10 -16.65 41.49 -12.01
C ASP A 10 -18.18 41.27 -12.05
N GLU A 11 -18.64 40.13 -12.54
CA GLU A 11 -20.07 39.79 -12.56
C GLU A 11 -20.64 39.54 -11.15
N TYR A 12 -21.92 39.81 -10.95
CA TYR A 12 -22.63 39.59 -9.67
C TYR A 12 -23.96 38.83 -9.82
N SER A 13 -24.36 38.53 -11.06
CA SER A 13 -25.56 37.78 -11.42
C SER A 13 -25.34 37.14 -12.80
N ASN A 14 -25.86 35.94 -13.03
CA ASN A 14 -25.56 35.13 -14.22
C ASN A 14 -24.08 34.75 -14.35
N THR A 15 -23.38 34.63 -13.21
CA THR A 15 -21.98 34.17 -13.11
C THR A 15 -21.80 32.79 -13.75
N LEU A 16 -22.81 31.93 -13.62
CA LEU A 16 -23.01 30.73 -14.43
C LEU A 16 -24.49 30.56 -14.74
N THR A 17 -24.87 30.70 -16.01
CA THR A 17 -26.25 30.43 -16.44
C THR A 17 -26.57 28.94 -16.26
N ALA A 18 -27.86 28.59 -16.25
CA ALA A 18 -28.28 27.18 -16.20
C ALA A 18 -27.71 26.34 -17.36
N THR A 19 -27.46 26.97 -18.52
CA THR A 19 -26.81 26.29 -19.66
C THR A 19 -25.33 26.07 -19.41
N ASP A 20 -24.63 27.04 -18.83
CA ASP A 20 -23.21 26.89 -18.46
C ASP A 20 -23.03 25.78 -17.43
N GLN A 21 -23.90 25.75 -16.41
CA GLN A 21 -23.92 24.69 -15.40
C GLN A 21 -24.13 23.32 -16.04
N ALA A 22 -25.13 23.14 -16.92
CA ALA A 22 -25.37 21.85 -17.59
C ALA A 22 -24.20 21.39 -18.47
N ASN A 23 -23.55 22.34 -19.17
CA ASN A 23 -22.37 22.04 -19.99
C ASN A 23 -21.17 21.63 -19.12
N LEU A 24 -20.93 22.35 -18.02
CA LEU A 24 -19.85 22.03 -17.09
C LEU A 24 -20.09 20.72 -16.35
N GLN A 25 -21.34 20.39 -16.00
CA GLN A 25 -21.70 19.08 -15.45
C GLN A 25 -21.32 17.97 -16.41
N THR A 26 -21.79 18.05 -17.67
CA THR A 26 -21.47 17.06 -18.71
C THR A 26 -19.96 16.90 -18.90
N TYR A 27 -19.23 18.02 -18.88
CA TYR A 27 -17.78 18.04 -18.99
C TYR A 27 -17.09 17.36 -17.79
N LEU A 28 -17.52 17.66 -16.56
CA LEU A 28 -16.97 17.07 -15.33
C LEU A 28 -17.32 15.58 -15.24
N ASP A 29 -18.56 15.18 -15.52
CA ASP A 29 -18.99 13.78 -15.57
C ASP A 29 -18.18 12.93 -16.55
N SER A 30 -17.61 13.56 -17.59
CA SER A 30 -16.77 12.90 -18.58
C SER A 30 -15.28 12.81 -18.19
N GLY A 31 -14.92 13.22 -16.97
CA GLY A 31 -13.54 13.25 -16.49
C GLY A 31 -12.85 14.62 -16.60
N GLY A 32 -13.64 15.69 -16.56
CA GLY A 32 -13.18 17.06 -16.73
C GLY A 32 -12.34 17.59 -15.57
N LYS A 33 -11.61 18.67 -15.84
CA LYS A 33 -10.82 19.44 -14.88
C LYS A 33 -11.18 20.92 -15.00
N LEU A 34 -11.63 21.54 -13.91
CA LEU A 34 -12.15 22.91 -13.92
C LEU A 34 -11.41 23.76 -12.90
N PHE A 35 -10.79 24.84 -13.35
CA PHE A 35 -10.51 25.98 -12.49
C PHE A 35 -11.61 27.01 -12.67
N ILE A 36 -12.33 27.33 -11.60
CA ILE A 36 -13.34 28.37 -11.60
C ILE A 36 -13.03 29.42 -10.55
N SER A 37 -13.10 30.69 -10.95
CA SER A 37 -12.80 31.80 -10.06
C SER A 37 -13.66 33.00 -10.41
N GLY A 38 -14.09 33.70 -9.36
CA GLY A 38 -14.94 34.86 -9.53
C GLY A 38 -15.45 35.38 -8.21
N LYS A 39 -15.77 36.67 -8.18
CA LYS A 39 -16.53 37.20 -7.05
C LYS A 39 -17.98 36.71 -7.18
N ARG A 40 -18.64 36.44 -6.05
CA ARG A 40 -20.10 36.25 -5.97
C ARG A 40 -20.69 35.05 -6.70
N ILE A 41 -19.88 34.06 -7.11
CA ILE A 41 -20.39 32.80 -7.65
C ILE A 41 -21.28 32.11 -6.61
N GLY A 42 -20.87 32.09 -5.34
CA GLY A 42 -21.69 31.54 -4.26
C GLY A 42 -22.98 32.32 -4.08
N HIS A 43 -22.92 33.65 -4.04
CA HIS A 43 -24.13 34.47 -3.93
C HIS A 43 -25.15 34.23 -5.05
N ASP A 44 -24.70 33.98 -6.28
CA ASP A 44 -25.59 33.85 -7.44
C ASP A 44 -26.18 32.43 -7.59
N ILE A 45 -25.37 31.39 -7.35
CA ILE A 45 -25.76 30.00 -7.66
C ILE A 45 -25.73 29.03 -6.47
N ASP A 46 -25.61 29.48 -5.22
CA ASP A 46 -25.54 28.59 -4.03
C ASP A 46 -26.73 27.63 -3.88
N SER A 47 -27.91 28.02 -4.38
CA SER A 47 -29.11 27.20 -4.37
C SER A 47 -29.11 26.05 -5.40
N THR A 48 -28.15 26.04 -6.32
CA THR A 48 -28.08 25.05 -7.40
C THR A 48 -27.37 23.76 -6.97
N SER A 49 -27.72 22.64 -7.62
CA SER A 49 -26.98 21.39 -7.44
C SER A 49 -25.55 21.49 -7.98
N PHE A 50 -25.28 22.31 -9.00
CA PHE A 50 -23.92 22.50 -9.51
C PHE A 50 -22.97 23.02 -8.41
N TYR A 51 -23.39 24.08 -7.71
CA TYR A 51 -22.59 24.67 -6.65
C TYR A 51 -22.29 23.69 -5.51
N ARG A 52 -23.33 22.95 -5.07
CA ARG A 52 -23.19 21.98 -3.98
C ARG A 52 -22.44 20.72 -4.41
N ASP A 53 -22.78 20.14 -5.55
CA ASP A 53 -22.38 18.77 -5.91
C ASP A 53 -21.18 18.69 -6.87
N TYR A 54 -20.81 19.80 -7.54
CA TYR A 54 -19.65 19.86 -8.44
C TYR A 54 -18.56 20.82 -7.99
N LEU A 55 -18.92 21.92 -7.31
CA LEU A 55 -17.93 22.79 -6.64
C LEU A 55 -17.69 22.39 -5.18
N HIS A 56 -18.46 21.41 -4.67
CA HIS A 56 -18.35 20.87 -3.31
C HIS A 56 -18.36 21.96 -2.23
N ALA A 57 -19.15 23.01 -2.44
CA ALA A 57 -19.11 24.21 -1.62
C ALA A 57 -20.47 24.52 -0.97
N TYR A 58 -20.41 25.05 0.26
CA TYR A 58 -21.48 25.82 0.87
C TYR A 58 -21.10 27.30 0.92
N HIS A 59 -22.05 28.16 0.58
CA HIS A 59 -21.88 29.60 0.65
C HIS A 59 -22.32 30.12 2.02
N TYR A 60 -21.52 31.00 2.60
CA TYR A 60 -21.87 31.68 3.84
C TYR A 60 -22.39 33.09 3.51
N PRO A 61 -23.67 33.42 3.77
CA PRO A 61 -24.35 34.61 3.22
C PRO A 61 -23.91 35.96 3.83
N TYR A 62 -22.80 35.98 4.57
CA TYR A 62 -22.26 37.18 5.19
C TYR A 62 -21.01 37.66 4.47
N TYR A 63 -21.02 38.92 4.06
CA TYR A 63 -19.87 39.56 3.43
C TYR A 63 -18.93 40.15 4.47
N TYR A 64 -17.64 39.94 4.27
CA TYR A 64 -16.59 40.52 5.11
C TYR A 64 -15.54 41.22 4.26
N ASN A 65 -14.99 42.30 4.81
CA ASN A 65 -13.97 43.10 4.15
C ASN A 65 -12.56 42.52 4.40
N TYR A 66 -12.37 41.24 4.08
CA TYR A 66 -11.07 40.58 4.16
C TYR A 66 -10.40 40.58 2.78
N HIS A 67 -9.17 41.06 2.72
CA HIS A 67 -8.42 41.15 1.46
C HIS A 67 -7.08 40.43 1.51
N THR A 68 -6.92 39.51 2.46
CA THR A 68 -5.71 38.71 2.60
C THR A 68 -6.11 37.28 2.92
N LEU A 69 -5.49 36.33 2.22
CA LEU A 69 -5.66 34.91 2.47
C LEU A 69 -4.31 34.24 2.69
N ASN A 70 -4.30 33.30 3.63
CA ASN A 70 -3.16 32.44 3.91
C ASN A 70 -3.44 31.06 3.33
N GLY A 71 -2.41 30.45 2.75
CA GLY A 71 -2.42 29.05 2.36
C GLY A 71 -2.73 28.13 3.53
N VAL A 72 -3.49 27.08 3.27
CA VAL A 72 -3.69 26.00 4.23
C VAL A 72 -2.40 25.15 4.28
N PRO A 73 -1.79 24.93 5.46
CA PRO A 73 -0.58 24.13 5.58
C PRO A 73 -0.74 22.71 5.01
N GLY A 74 0.23 22.25 4.21
CA GLY A 74 0.18 20.96 3.53
C GLY A 74 -0.67 20.92 2.25
N ASP A 75 -1.38 21.99 1.89
CA ASP A 75 -2.11 22.05 0.62
C ASP A 75 -1.17 22.32 -0.58
N PRO A 76 -1.15 21.47 -1.63
CA PRO A 76 -0.27 21.61 -2.79
C PRO A 76 -0.47 22.86 -3.66
N ILE A 77 -1.53 23.65 -3.42
CA ILE A 77 -1.77 24.92 -4.12
C ILE A 77 -1.44 26.12 -3.22
N GLY A 78 -1.90 26.09 -1.98
CA GLY A 78 -1.83 27.22 -1.05
C GLY A 78 -0.61 27.23 -0.13
N ASP A 79 -0.02 26.08 0.23
CA ASP A 79 0.95 25.99 1.34
C ASP A 79 2.12 26.98 1.21
N GLY A 80 2.45 27.63 2.33
CA GLY A 80 3.49 28.67 2.40
C GLY A 80 3.15 30.00 1.72
N LEU A 81 2.02 30.13 1.04
CA LEU A 81 1.62 31.37 0.35
C LEU A 81 0.77 32.27 1.25
N THR A 82 0.93 33.58 1.07
CA THR A 82 0.02 34.60 1.61
C THR A 82 -0.29 35.57 0.48
N ILE A 83 -1.55 35.63 0.05
CA ILE A 83 -1.98 36.44 -1.10
C ILE A 83 -2.85 37.61 -0.65
N GLY A 84 -2.60 38.79 -1.23
CA GLY A 84 -3.48 39.94 -1.11
C GLY A 84 -4.44 40.00 -2.30
N ILE A 85 -5.72 40.28 -2.07
CA ILE A 85 -6.74 40.38 -3.13
C ILE A 85 -7.31 41.80 -3.28
N SER A 86 -6.53 42.82 -2.89
CA SER A 86 -6.90 44.23 -3.10
C SER A 86 -5.67 45.13 -3.31
N GLY A 87 -5.83 46.17 -4.12
CA GLY A 87 -4.76 47.11 -4.47
C GLY A 87 -3.68 46.50 -5.39
N GLY A 88 -2.47 47.03 -5.29
CA GLY A 88 -1.30 46.57 -6.07
C GLY A 88 -1.49 46.69 -7.57
N ASP A 89 -1.07 45.65 -8.30
CA ASP A 89 -1.27 45.52 -9.75
C ASP A 89 -2.49 44.65 -10.12
N GLY A 90 -3.27 44.22 -9.12
CA GLY A 90 -4.51 43.48 -9.31
C GLY A 90 -5.65 44.40 -9.76
N ALA A 91 -6.76 43.81 -10.20
CA ALA A 91 -7.92 44.56 -10.71
C ALA A 91 -8.59 45.48 -9.67
N ASN A 92 -8.30 45.28 -8.38
CA ASN A 92 -8.76 46.11 -7.27
C ASN A 92 -10.29 46.30 -7.21
N ASN A 93 -11.02 45.25 -7.59
CA ASN A 93 -12.47 45.20 -7.70
C ASN A 93 -13.12 44.21 -6.69
N GLN A 94 -12.32 43.63 -5.80
CA GLN A 94 -12.76 42.62 -4.83
C GLN A 94 -13.30 43.24 -3.54
N TYR A 95 -14.40 43.99 -3.65
CA TYR A 95 -14.99 44.69 -2.51
C TYR A 95 -15.71 43.78 -1.52
N LEU A 96 -16.25 42.65 -1.98
CA LEU A 96 -17.04 41.71 -1.18
C LEU A 96 -16.75 40.27 -1.65
N PRO A 97 -15.64 39.67 -1.22
CA PRO A 97 -15.39 38.26 -1.49
C PRO A 97 -16.41 37.37 -0.78
N ASP A 98 -16.76 36.28 -1.46
CA ASP A 98 -17.63 35.27 -0.89
C ASP A 98 -16.83 34.44 0.12
N ILE A 99 -17.49 34.02 1.19
CA ILE A 99 -16.94 33.04 2.11
C ILE A 99 -17.57 31.69 1.80
N ILE A 100 -16.71 30.68 1.71
CA ILE A 100 -17.12 29.33 1.39
C ILE A 100 -16.69 28.35 2.47
N GLN A 101 -17.39 27.22 2.51
CA GLN A 101 -17.05 26.05 3.33
C GLN A 101 -17.08 24.81 2.45
N PRO A 102 -16.22 23.82 2.71
CA PRO A 102 -16.34 22.52 2.07
C PRO A 102 -17.71 21.91 2.39
N LYS A 103 -18.26 21.16 1.45
CA LYS A 103 -19.48 20.39 1.65
C LYS A 103 -19.26 19.41 2.81
N LEU A 104 -20.13 19.50 3.82
CA LEU A 104 -20.08 18.62 4.99
C LEU A 104 -20.17 17.16 4.57
N PHE A 105 -19.31 16.33 5.17
CA PHE A 105 -19.20 14.89 4.92
C PHE A 105 -18.77 14.50 3.50
N ASP A 106 -18.18 15.44 2.76
CA ASP A 106 -17.60 15.18 1.46
C ASP A 106 -16.08 15.08 1.59
N GLU A 107 -15.53 13.88 1.49
CA GLU A 107 -14.10 13.61 1.62
C GLU A 107 -13.29 14.03 0.39
N ASN A 108 -13.96 14.31 -0.73
CA ASN A 108 -13.30 14.66 -1.98
C ASN A 108 -12.84 16.11 -2.01
N VAL A 109 -13.35 16.97 -1.11
CA VAL A 109 -13.07 18.40 -1.07
C VAL A 109 -12.15 18.77 0.09
N SER A 110 -11.19 19.66 -0.18
CA SER A 110 -10.32 20.23 0.85
C SER A 110 -10.07 21.71 0.60
N GLU A 111 -9.59 22.40 1.63
CA GLU A 111 -9.39 23.84 1.60
C GLU A 111 -8.01 24.23 1.08
N VAL A 112 -7.95 25.35 0.35
CA VAL A 112 -6.72 25.84 -0.30
C VAL A 112 -6.24 27.14 0.35
N PHE A 113 -7.14 28.11 0.50
CA PHE A 113 -6.86 29.41 1.10
C PHE A 113 -7.87 29.77 2.17
N GLN A 114 -7.39 30.25 3.32
CA GLN A 114 -8.22 30.75 4.41
C GLN A 114 -8.04 32.25 4.64
N TYR A 115 -9.13 32.92 4.98
CA TYR A 115 -9.13 34.25 5.59
C TYR A 115 -8.69 34.19 7.06
N ALA A 116 -8.31 35.33 7.63
CA ALA A 116 -7.97 35.46 9.05
C ALA A 116 -9.09 35.04 10.02
N SER A 117 -10.34 34.93 9.55
CA SER A 117 -11.50 34.50 10.35
C SER A 117 -11.65 32.97 10.50
N SER A 118 -10.67 32.17 10.04
CA SER A 118 -10.78 30.69 9.98
C SER A 118 -11.92 30.23 9.07
N ARG A 119 -12.12 30.97 7.98
CA ARG A 119 -13.11 30.70 6.93
C ARG A 119 -12.40 30.73 5.58
N TYR A 120 -12.95 30.05 4.57
CA TYR A 120 -12.20 29.76 3.36
C TYR A 120 -12.61 30.65 2.20
N GLY A 121 -11.62 30.96 1.36
CA GLY A 121 -11.80 31.66 0.08
C GLY A 121 -11.47 30.80 -1.12
N ALA A 122 -10.94 29.60 -0.91
CA ALA A 122 -10.66 28.65 -1.98
C ALA A 122 -10.80 27.20 -1.50
N LEU A 123 -11.39 26.38 -2.36
CA LEU A 123 -11.53 24.94 -2.19
C LEU A 123 -10.99 24.23 -3.44
N LYS A 124 -10.64 22.96 -3.29
CA LYS A 124 -10.39 22.04 -4.39
C LYS A 124 -11.08 20.72 -4.13
N ALA A 125 -11.52 20.03 -5.17
CA ALA A 125 -12.14 18.72 -5.05
C ALA A 125 -11.59 17.73 -6.10
N ASP A 126 -11.25 16.52 -5.66
CA ASP A 126 -10.80 15.41 -6.51
C ASP A 126 -11.71 14.20 -6.24
N THR A 127 -12.65 13.93 -7.15
CA THR A 127 -13.66 12.88 -6.98
C THR A 127 -13.22 11.53 -7.53
N GLY A 128 -11.98 11.43 -8.04
CA GLY A 128 -11.51 10.30 -8.85
C GLY A 128 -12.08 10.29 -10.27
N THR A 129 -13.25 10.90 -10.49
CA THR A 129 -13.82 11.13 -11.82
C THR A 129 -13.33 12.46 -12.38
N TYR A 130 -13.51 13.56 -11.65
CA TYR A 130 -13.15 14.91 -12.09
C TYR A 130 -12.42 15.70 -11.01
N ARG A 131 -11.81 16.82 -11.41
CA ARG A 131 -11.18 17.76 -10.48
C ARG A 131 -11.72 19.17 -10.63
N THR A 132 -11.95 19.84 -9.51
CA THR A 132 -12.30 21.26 -9.48
C THR A 132 -11.38 22.04 -8.54
N VAL A 133 -11.02 23.26 -8.91
CA VAL A 133 -10.49 24.29 -8.01
C VAL A 133 -11.43 25.46 -8.08
N TYR A 134 -11.97 25.90 -6.95
CA TYR A 134 -12.91 27.00 -6.86
C TYR A 134 -12.37 28.10 -5.94
N PHE A 135 -12.17 29.30 -6.51
CA PHE A 135 -11.88 30.51 -5.74
C PHE A 135 -13.12 31.39 -5.67
N SER A 136 -13.52 31.75 -4.45
CA SER A 136 -14.68 32.62 -4.16
C SER A 136 -14.39 34.12 -4.27
N PHE A 137 -13.23 34.43 -4.86
CA PHE A 137 -12.74 35.74 -5.24
C PHE A 137 -12.24 35.69 -6.68
N GLY A 138 -12.19 36.83 -7.34
CA GLY A 138 -11.63 36.95 -8.68
C GLY A 138 -10.12 36.71 -8.66
N PHE A 139 -9.63 35.78 -9.47
CA PHE A 139 -8.20 35.49 -9.61
C PHE A 139 -7.41 36.74 -10.03
N GLU A 140 -8.05 37.61 -10.83
CA GLU A 140 -7.51 38.91 -11.25
C GLU A 140 -7.34 39.91 -10.10
N ALA A 141 -7.95 39.66 -8.94
CA ALA A 141 -7.85 40.53 -7.78
C ALA A 141 -6.57 40.33 -6.98
N ILE A 142 -5.88 39.20 -7.14
CA ILE A 142 -4.59 38.95 -6.48
C ILE A 142 -3.65 40.10 -6.87
N ASN A 143 -3.10 40.80 -5.89
CA ASN A 143 -2.54 42.14 -6.04
C ASN A 143 -1.04 42.19 -6.36
N ASN A 144 -0.50 41.04 -6.77
CA ASN A 144 0.89 40.87 -7.16
C ASN A 144 1.02 39.88 -8.33
N GLU A 145 1.71 40.26 -9.41
CA GLU A 145 1.96 39.41 -10.58
C GLU A 145 2.68 38.10 -10.25
N ALA A 146 3.70 38.12 -9.39
CA ALA A 146 4.46 36.93 -9.02
C ALA A 146 3.57 35.94 -8.25
N ASP A 147 2.72 36.43 -7.36
CA ASP A 147 1.76 35.61 -6.65
C ASP A 147 0.71 35.03 -7.62
N ARG A 148 0.18 35.81 -8.56
CA ARG A 148 -0.72 35.30 -9.61
C ARG A 148 -0.08 34.20 -10.43
N ASN A 149 1.14 34.41 -10.93
CA ASN A 149 1.86 33.42 -11.72
C ASN A 149 2.11 32.13 -10.92
N THR A 150 2.50 32.27 -9.66
CA THR A 150 2.71 31.13 -8.74
C THR A 150 1.41 30.37 -8.53
N VAL A 151 0.33 31.05 -8.15
CA VAL A 151 -0.97 30.42 -7.88
C VAL A 151 -1.51 29.74 -9.13
N MET A 152 -1.49 30.39 -10.30
CA MET A 152 -1.96 29.75 -11.55
C MET A 152 -1.12 28.52 -11.89
N SER A 153 0.20 28.58 -11.75
CA SER A 153 1.07 27.42 -11.98
C SER A 153 0.72 26.27 -11.04
N MET A 154 0.46 26.54 -9.77
CA MET A 154 0.10 25.51 -8.79
C MET A 154 -1.29 24.90 -9.07
N VAL A 155 -2.27 25.74 -9.43
CA VAL A 155 -3.62 25.29 -9.83
C VAL A 155 -3.54 24.39 -11.06
N MET A 156 -2.79 24.80 -12.09
CA MET A 156 -2.62 24.00 -13.32
C MET A 156 -1.92 22.69 -13.04
N ARG A 157 -0.84 22.69 -12.25
CA ARG A 157 -0.12 21.48 -11.86
C ARG A 157 -0.99 20.50 -11.08
N TRP A 158 -1.89 21.01 -10.24
CA TRP A 158 -2.80 20.17 -9.48
C TRP A 158 -3.93 19.58 -10.35
N LEU A 159 -4.46 20.37 -11.29
CA LEU A 159 -5.48 19.92 -12.25
C LEU A 159 -4.90 18.93 -13.28
N GLU A 160 -3.68 19.17 -13.76
CA GLU A 160 -2.94 18.32 -14.71
C GLU A 160 -1.51 18.05 -14.24
N PRO A 161 -1.31 17.09 -13.33
CA PRO A 161 0.05 16.66 -13.00
C PRO A 161 0.71 16.06 -14.24
N GLU A 162 1.97 16.39 -14.48
CA GLU A 162 2.80 15.69 -15.46
C GLU A 162 3.06 14.27 -14.93
N LEU A 163 2.36 13.29 -15.53
CA LEU A 163 2.44 11.89 -15.10
C LEU A 163 3.56 11.16 -15.81
N ILE A 164 4.52 10.66 -15.04
CA ILE A 164 5.53 9.71 -15.48
C ILE A 164 4.91 8.31 -15.39
N THR A 165 4.88 7.60 -16.52
CA THR A 165 4.24 6.28 -16.63
C THR A 165 5.15 5.23 -17.30
N THR A 166 6.36 5.63 -17.70
CA THR A 166 7.31 4.77 -18.40
C THR A 166 8.74 5.05 -17.92
N CYS A 167 9.62 4.07 -18.07
CA CYS A 167 11.04 4.25 -17.73
C CYS A 167 11.72 5.28 -18.65
N ASP A 168 11.27 5.40 -19.91
CA ASP A 168 11.78 6.42 -20.83
C ASP A 168 11.49 7.83 -20.32
N ALA A 169 10.25 8.06 -19.83
CA ALA A 169 9.86 9.33 -19.24
C ALA A 169 10.66 9.66 -17.96
N LEU A 170 11.06 8.64 -17.17
CA LEU A 170 12.01 8.85 -16.07
C LEU A 170 13.37 9.36 -16.58
N GLN A 171 13.89 8.82 -17.67
CA GLN A 171 15.17 9.25 -18.25
C GLN A 171 15.06 10.67 -18.82
N ASP A 172 13.93 11.01 -19.43
CA ASP A 172 13.64 12.32 -20.01
C ASP A 172 13.58 13.45 -18.97
N MET A 173 13.44 13.14 -17.67
CA MET A 173 13.54 14.16 -16.61
C MET A 173 14.87 14.92 -16.64
N ASN A 174 15.94 14.34 -17.22
CA ASN A 174 17.20 15.05 -17.45
C ASN A 174 17.08 16.29 -18.36
N THR A 175 15.98 16.42 -19.11
CA THR A 175 15.71 17.59 -19.96
C THR A 175 15.12 18.77 -19.18
N ASN A 176 14.54 18.53 -18.00
CA ASN A 176 13.93 19.56 -17.15
C ASN A 176 14.08 19.22 -15.65
N LEU A 177 15.27 19.42 -15.11
CA LEU A 177 15.62 19.10 -13.72
C LEU A 177 14.94 19.95 -12.64
N ALA A 178 14.22 21.01 -13.04
CA ALA A 178 13.37 21.82 -12.17
C ALA A 178 11.87 21.42 -12.25
N GLY A 179 11.56 20.38 -13.02
CA GLY A 179 10.20 19.89 -13.24
C GLY A 179 9.55 19.31 -12.00
N ASN A 180 8.23 19.14 -12.07
CA ASN A 180 7.45 18.50 -11.03
C ASN A 180 6.80 17.25 -11.60
N TYR A 181 7.29 16.10 -11.15
CA TYR A 181 7.02 14.81 -11.72
C TYR A 181 6.23 13.97 -10.74
N TYR A 182 5.20 13.30 -11.27
CA TYR A 182 4.31 12.45 -10.48
C TYR A 182 4.23 11.09 -11.15
N LEU A 183 4.42 9.99 -10.43
CA LEU A 183 4.12 8.69 -11.02
C LEU A 183 2.61 8.56 -11.24
N GLY A 184 2.22 8.11 -12.43
CA GLY A 184 0.82 7.81 -12.77
C GLY A 184 0.47 6.32 -12.65
N THR A 185 1.48 5.47 -12.52
CA THR A 185 1.35 4.01 -12.39
C THR A 185 2.68 3.44 -11.87
N ASP A 186 2.68 2.15 -11.55
CA ASP A 186 3.92 1.42 -11.29
C ASP A 186 4.70 1.26 -12.61
N ILE A 187 6.03 1.43 -12.56
CA ILE A 187 6.89 1.45 -13.75
C ILE A 187 7.86 0.28 -13.70
N ASP A 188 7.80 -0.60 -14.70
CA ASP A 188 8.82 -1.62 -14.93
C ASP A 188 9.98 -1.06 -15.76
N CYS A 189 11.16 -1.01 -15.15
CA CYS A 189 12.42 -0.55 -15.72
C CYS A 189 13.38 -1.71 -16.05
N SER A 190 12.97 -2.98 -15.98
CA SER A 190 13.82 -4.15 -16.30
C SER A 190 14.44 -4.10 -17.71
N GLY A 191 13.78 -3.42 -18.64
CA GLY A 191 14.29 -3.16 -20.00
C GLY A 191 15.54 -2.26 -20.05
N THR A 192 15.89 -1.56 -18.97
CA THR A 192 17.05 -0.67 -18.93
C THR A 192 18.38 -1.40 -19.07
N THR A 193 18.44 -2.72 -18.85
CA THR A 193 19.63 -3.56 -19.09
C THR A 193 20.25 -3.42 -20.48
N GLY A 194 19.44 -3.16 -21.51
CA GLY A 194 19.89 -2.93 -22.88
C GLY A 194 20.24 -1.48 -23.23
N TRP A 195 20.01 -0.54 -22.32
CA TRP A 195 20.11 0.90 -22.61
C TRP A 195 21.56 1.39 -22.57
N ASN A 196 21.81 2.50 -23.26
CA ASN A 196 23.08 3.23 -23.22
C ASN A 196 24.31 2.32 -23.48
N GLY A 197 24.18 1.38 -24.42
CA GLY A 197 25.24 0.42 -24.76
C GLY A 197 25.47 -0.67 -23.70
N GLY A 198 24.47 -0.98 -22.89
CA GLY A 198 24.56 -1.93 -21.77
C GLY A 198 24.99 -1.29 -20.45
N ALA A 199 25.16 0.04 -20.40
CA ALA A 199 25.45 0.78 -19.17
C ALA A 199 24.19 1.03 -18.30
N GLY A 200 23.01 0.68 -18.80
CA GLY A 200 21.77 0.87 -18.06
C GLY A 200 21.20 2.28 -18.16
N PHE A 201 20.34 2.62 -17.19
CA PHE A 201 19.77 3.95 -17.04
C PHE A 201 20.87 5.02 -16.82
N VAL A 202 20.64 6.25 -17.29
CA VAL A 202 21.49 7.42 -17.04
C VAL A 202 20.91 8.14 -15.81
N PRO A 203 21.65 8.25 -14.70
CA PRO A 203 21.17 8.93 -13.49
C PRO A 203 20.59 10.32 -13.78
N VAL A 204 19.51 10.68 -13.09
CA VAL A 204 18.86 11.99 -13.23
C VAL A 204 19.61 13.03 -12.42
N GLY A 205 20.08 14.09 -13.10
CA GLY A 205 20.86 15.16 -12.49
C GLY A 205 22.34 14.81 -12.33
N THR A 206 23.18 15.85 -12.31
CA THR A 206 24.64 15.79 -12.15
C THR A 206 25.10 16.80 -11.12
N SER A 207 26.32 16.69 -10.61
CA SER A 207 26.89 17.68 -9.67
C SER A 207 26.95 19.11 -10.23
N SER A 208 27.03 19.26 -11.57
CA SER A 208 27.00 20.57 -12.24
C SER A 208 25.59 21.09 -12.57
N ASN A 209 24.59 20.20 -12.58
CA ASN A 209 23.21 20.50 -12.93
C ASN A 209 22.32 19.51 -12.19
N ALA A 210 21.97 19.86 -10.95
CA ALA A 210 21.28 18.98 -10.02
C ALA A 210 19.77 18.95 -10.29
N PHE A 211 19.12 17.84 -9.89
CA PHE A 211 17.66 17.81 -9.79
C PHE A 211 17.21 18.72 -8.64
N ILE A 212 16.47 19.78 -8.94
CA ILE A 212 15.94 20.76 -7.97
C ILE A 212 14.41 20.75 -7.90
N GLY A 213 13.78 19.87 -8.66
CA GLY A 213 12.33 19.75 -8.78
C GLY A 213 11.67 18.90 -7.69
N THR A 214 10.43 18.52 -7.93
CA THR A 214 9.69 17.56 -7.12
C THR A 214 9.49 16.26 -7.89
N PHE A 215 9.73 15.13 -7.23
CA PHE A 215 9.39 13.80 -7.72
C PHE A 215 8.53 13.09 -6.66
N ASP A 216 7.25 12.87 -6.96
CA ASP A 216 6.30 12.23 -6.06
C ASP A 216 5.80 10.92 -6.66
N GLY A 217 6.16 9.81 -6.04
CA GLY A 217 5.71 8.48 -6.45
C GLY A 217 4.23 8.24 -6.21
N ARG A 218 3.58 9.03 -5.35
CA ARG A 218 2.16 8.85 -4.98
C ARG A 218 1.81 7.43 -4.51
N GLY A 219 2.79 6.71 -3.97
CA GLY A 219 2.66 5.31 -3.54
C GLY A 219 2.97 4.28 -4.62
N HIS A 220 3.23 4.69 -5.87
CA HIS A 220 3.68 3.83 -6.94
C HIS A 220 5.15 3.45 -6.79
N LYS A 221 5.52 2.36 -7.47
CA LYS A 221 6.87 1.83 -7.47
C LYS A 221 7.51 1.82 -8.85
N ILE A 222 8.84 1.83 -8.85
CA ILE A 222 9.69 1.61 -10.01
C ILE A 222 10.42 0.28 -9.76
N THR A 223 10.31 -0.69 -10.66
CA THR A 223 10.88 -2.04 -10.45
C THR A 223 11.94 -2.36 -11.49
N GLY A 224 12.98 -3.12 -11.13
CA GLY A 224 13.95 -3.67 -12.09
C GLY A 224 14.91 -2.63 -12.68
N LEU A 225 15.17 -1.52 -11.98
CA LEU A 225 16.07 -0.47 -12.48
C LEU A 225 17.52 -0.98 -12.55
N PHE A 226 18.11 -0.98 -13.75
CA PHE A 226 19.51 -1.39 -13.96
C PHE A 226 20.40 -0.20 -14.31
N ILE A 227 21.50 -0.04 -13.58
CA ILE A 227 22.56 0.94 -13.85
C ILE A 227 23.92 0.26 -13.66
N ASN A 228 24.75 0.20 -14.71
CA ASN A 228 26.09 -0.41 -14.63
C ASN A 228 27.16 0.56 -15.13
N ARG A 229 27.69 1.35 -14.20
CA ARG A 229 28.62 2.45 -14.45
C ARG A 229 29.80 2.43 -13.45
N PRO A 230 30.63 1.38 -13.44
CA PRO A 230 31.62 1.11 -12.38
C PRO A 230 32.75 2.13 -12.24
N SER A 231 32.85 3.10 -13.14
CA SER A 231 33.84 4.19 -13.12
C SER A 231 33.19 5.57 -13.06
N THR A 232 31.93 5.65 -12.62
CA THR A 232 31.15 6.89 -12.56
C THR A 232 30.72 7.13 -11.12
N ASP A 233 30.90 8.36 -10.67
CA ASP A 233 30.42 8.83 -9.37
C ASP A 233 28.95 9.28 -9.45
N TYR A 234 28.30 9.42 -8.30
CA TYR A 234 26.95 9.97 -8.17
C TYR A 234 25.92 9.11 -8.92
N VAL A 235 25.77 7.86 -8.48
CA VAL A 235 24.98 6.85 -9.19
C VAL A 235 23.76 6.44 -8.38
N GLY A 236 22.60 6.46 -9.03
CA GLY A 236 21.28 6.07 -8.53
C GLY A 236 20.22 6.44 -9.57
N LEU A 237 18.93 6.25 -9.27
CA LEU A 237 17.85 6.82 -10.11
C LEU A 237 18.06 8.32 -10.31
N PHE A 238 18.39 9.03 -9.22
CA PHE A 238 18.91 10.39 -9.23
C PHE A 238 20.42 10.34 -8.97
N GLY A 239 21.22 10.93 -9.84
CA GLY A 239 22.65 11.05 -9.58
C GLY A 239 22.92 12.08 -8.49
N TYR A 240 22.31 13.26 -8.64
CA TYR A 240 22.57 14.40 -7.76
C TYR A 240 21.32 15.27 -7.59
N THR A 241 20.89 15.47 -6.34
CA THR A 241 19.79 16.39 -6.01
C THR A 241 20.32 17.68 -5.39
N GLY A 242 19.62 18.79 -5.63
CA GLY A 242 19.99 20.12 -5.13
C GLY A 242 19.13 20.56 -3.96
N THR A 243 19.55 21.63 -3.28
CA THR A 243 18.78 22.25 -2.20
C THR A 243 17.37 22.62 -2.68
N GLY A 244 16.35 22.22 -1.93
CA GLY A 244 14.94 22.47 -2.25
C GLY A 244 14.28 21.39 -3.09
N SER A 245 15.02 20.39 -3.59
CA SER A 245 14.40 19.24 -4.26
C SER A 245 13.59 18.40 -3.28
N GLU A 246 12.49 17.83 -3.75
CA GLU A 246 11.67 16.89 -2.98
C GLU A 246 11.55 15.56 -3.72
N ILE A 247 11.90 14.45 -3.06
CA ILE A 247 11.63 13.08 -3.54
C ILE A 247 10.77 12.39 -2.49
N LYS A 248 9.56 11.95 -2.84
CA LYS A 248 8.64 11.38 -1.85
C LYS A 248 7.73 10.28 -2.36
N ASN A 249 7.27 9.43 -1.44
CA ASN A 249 6.26 8.41 -1.67
C ASN A 249 6.58 7.45 -2.83
N VAL A 250 7.85 7.06 -3.00
CA VAL A 250 8.26 6.15 -4.08
C VAL A 250 9.10 4.99 -3.56
N GLY A 251 8.82 3.79 -4.06
CA GLY A 251 9.70 2.64 -3.94
C GLY A 251 10.47 2.39 -5.23
N VAL A 252 11.78 2.20 -5.14
CA VAL A 252 12.63 1.74 -6.25
C VAL A 252 13.06 0.30 -5.94
N GLU A 253 12.26 -0.67 -6.39
CA GLU A 253 12.43 -2.08 -6.05
C GLU A 253 13.28 -2.84 -7.08
N ASP A 254 13.93 -3.90 -6.63
CA ASP A 254 14.70 -4.82 -7.47
C ASP A 254 15.73 -4.10 -8.34
N VAL A 255 16.49 -3.18 -7.74
CA VAL A 255 17.54 -2.44 -8.43
C VAL A 255 18.80 -3.28 -8.58
N ASP A 256 19.53 -3.06 -9.65
CA ASP A 256 20.91 -3.52 -9.83
C ASP A 256 21.75 -2.32 -10.24
N VAL A 257 22.39 -1.70 -9.23
CA VAL A 257 23.11 -0.42 -9.36
C VAL A 257 24.58 -0.62 -9.06
N THR A 258 25.42 -0.39 -10.07
CA THR A 258 26.88 -0.40 -9.97
C THR A 258 27.45 0.98 -10.31
N GLY A 259 28.24 1.55 -9.40
CA GLY A 259 28.94 2.84 -9.55
C GLY A 259 30.38 2.82 -9.01
N ASP A 260 31.02 3.99 -8.91
CA ASP A 260 32.37 4.14 -8.32
C ASP A 260 32.32 4.76 -6.92
N CYS A 261 32.04 6.07 -6.79
CA CYS A 261 31.78 6.76 -5.52
C CYS A 261 30.36 7.36 -5.45
N PHE A 262 29.82 7.51 -4.23
CA PHE A 262 28.49 8.09 -3.99
C PHE A 262 27.39 7.33 -4.72
N VAL A 263 27.23 6.05 -4.35
CA VAL A 263 26.31 5.13 -5.03
C VAL A 263 25.14 4.82 -4.10
N GLY A 264 23.93 5.05 -4.57
CA GLY A 264 22.69 4.73 -3.87
C GLY A 264 21.69 4.02 -4.77
N GLY A 265 20.86 3.14 -4.20
CA GLY A 265 19.79 2.49 -4.96
C GLY A 265 18.78 3.50 -5.53
N SER A 266 18.53 4.60 -4.82
CA SER A 266 17.67 5.70 -5.29
C SER A 266 18.45 6.97 -5.64
N VAL A 267 19.40 7.41 -4.81
CA VAL A 267 20.11 8.68 -5.03
C VAL A 267 21.61 8.55 -4.78
N GLY A 268 22.44 9.08 -5.68
CA GLY A 268 23.88 9.20 -5.45
C GLY A 268 24.19 10.18 -4.31
N THR A 269 23.95 11.48 -4.55
CA THR A 269 24.10 12.54 -3.53
C THR A 269 22.80 13.32 -3.32
N ASN A 270 22.41 13.50 -2.06
CA ASN A 270 21.21 14.23 -1.65
C ASN A 270 21.51 15.57 -0.94
N TYR A 271 21.04 16.69 -1.50
CA TYR A 271 20.98 18.00 -0.80
C TYR A 271 19.55 18.46 -0.46
N GLY A 272 18.53 17.70 -0.90
CA GLY A 272 17.13 18.02 -0.69
C GLY A 272 16.48 17.18 0.39
N THR A 273 15.17 16.98 0.25
CA THR A 273 14.34 16.22 1.19
C THR A 273 13.85 14.93 0.55
N ILE A 274 14.09 13.81 1.22
CA ILE A 274 13.60 12.48 0.84
C ILE A 274 12.65 11.98 1.93
N THR A 275 11.40 11.67 1.56
CA THR A 275 10.37 11.32 2.55
C THR A 275 9.50 10.15 2.10
N LYS A 276 9.28 9.15 2.96
CA LYS A 276 8.41 8.00 2.64
C LYS A 276 8.86 7.26 1.38
N SER A 277 10.16 7.08 1.23
CA SER A 277 10.74 6.44 0.04
C SER A 277 11.62 5.27 0.44
N TYR A 278 11.79 4.33 -0.47
CA TYR A 278 12.64 3.17 -0.22
C TYR A 278 13.28 2.61 -1.47
N SER A 279 14.32 1.82 -1.28
CA SER A 279 14.95 1.03 -2.33
C SER A 279 15.08 -0.42 -1.92
N THR A 280 14.99 -1.33 -2.89
CA THR A 280 15.38 -2.73 -2.69
C THR A 280 16.25 -3.24 -3.83
N GLY A 281 17.08 -4.26 -3.58
CA GLY A 281 17.91 -4.89 -4.60
C GLY A 281 19.41 -4.88 -4.25
N SER A 282 20.27 -4.78 -5.27
CA SER A 282 21.72 -4.78 -5.13
C SER A 282 22.33 -3.43 -5.49
N VAL A 283 23.18 -2.91 -4.60
CA VAL A 283 23.93 -1.67 -4.80
C VAL A 283 25.42 -1.93 -4.56
N SER A 284 26.24 -1.64 -5.57
CA SER A 284 27.67 -1.90 -5.54
C SER A 284 28.47 -0.66 -5.93
N GLY A 285 29.50 -0.33 -5.16
CA GLY A 285 30.45 0.75 -5.46
C GLY A 285 31.90 0.26 -5.48
N GLY A 286 32.71 0.88 -6.33
CA GLY A 286 34.13 0.54 -6.48
C GLY A 286 35.00 1.09 -5.35
N TRP A 287 34.95 2.40 -5.13
CA TRP A 287 35.84 3.08 -4.18
C TRP A 287 35.10 3.72 -3.01
N GLY A 288 34.01 4.47 -3.26
CA GLY A 288 33.51 5.46 -2.30
C GLY A 288 32.33 5.02 -1.42
N TYR A 289 31.56 6.02 -0.97
CA TYR A 289 30.38 5.85 -0.12
C TYR A 289 29.25 5.15 -0.87
N VAL A 290 28.85 3.98 -0.37
CA VAL A 290 27.75 3.19 -0.92
C VAL A 290 26.65 3.06 0.13
N GLY A 291 25.42 3.36 -0.25
CA GLY A 291 24.24 3.11 0.58
C GLY A 291 23.11 2.41 -0.16
N GLY A 292 22.30 1.64 0.56
CA GLY A 292 21.14 0.95 -0.04
C GLY A 292 20.15 1.93 -0.63
N LEU A 293 19.86 3.04 0.06
CA LEU A 293 19.01 4.13 -0.44
C LEU A 293 19.82 5.24 -1.09
N ILE A 294 20.82 5.77 -0.36
CA ILE A 294 21.55 6.99 -0.71
C ILE A 294 23.07 6.79 -0.60
N GLY A 295 23.87 7.25 -1.56
CA GLY A 295 25.34 7.26 -1.42
C GLY A 295 25.80 8.26 -0.35
N GLU A 296 25.46 9.53 -0.53
CA GLU A 296 25.80 10.64 0.36
C GLU A 296 24.57 11.49 0.71
N ASN A 297 24.30 11.64 2.00
CA ASN A 297 23.25 12.52 2.50
C ASN A 297 23.82 13.79 3.13
N LEU A 298 23.54 14.94 2.50
CA LEU A 298 23.79 16.29 3.01
C LEU A 298 22.48 17.07 3.24
N GLY A 299 21.35 16.46 2.91
CA GLY A 299 20.00 16.98 3.10
C GLY A 299 19.26 16.27 4.23
N THR A 300 18.00 15.93 3.99
CA THR A 300 17.10 15.31 4.98
C THR A 300 16.48 14.02 4.45
N ILE A 301 16.50 12.96 5.26
CA ILE A 301 15.85 11.67 5.01
C ILE A 301 14.87 11.40 6.15
N ILE A 302 13.60 11.18 5.83
CA ILE A 302 12.52 10.98 6.80
C ILE A 302 11.67 9.78 6.40
N ASN A 303 11.31 8.93 7.37
CA ASN A 303 10.35 7.84 7.17
C ASN A 303 10.72 6.97 5.96
N SER A 304 11.99 6.61 5.81
CA SER A 304 12.51 5.95 4.61
C SER A 304 13.30 4.69 4.96
N TYR A 305 13.44 3.77 4.01
CA TYR A 305 14.18 2.53 4.30
C TYR A 305 14.88 1.93 3.09
N SER A 306 15.73 0.95 3.35
CA SER A 306 16.37 0.12 2.33
C SER A 306 16.38 -1.36 2.72
N ALA A 307 16.36 -2.24 1.71
CA ALA A 307 16.38 -3.68 1.90
C ALA A 307 17.03 -4.43 0.73
N GLY A 308 17.96 -5.34 1.01
CA GLY A 308 18.71 -6.01 -0.05
C GLY A 308 20.19 -6.21 0.29
N SER A 309 21.07 -5.81 -0.63
CA SER A 309 22.51 -5.99 -0.50
C SER A 309 23.28 -4.74 -0.90
N VAL A 310 24.25 -4.38 -0.07
CA VAL A 310 25.19 -3.29 -0.29
C VAL A 310 26.61 -3.85 -0.31
N SER A 311 27.36 -3.55 -1.36
CA SER A 311 28.77 -3.86 -1.47
C SER A 311 29.57 -2.57 -1.67
N GLY A 312 30.17 -2.08 -0.59
CA GLY A 312 31.15 -1.00 -0.64
C GLY A 312 32.52 -1.61 -0.93
N GLY A 313 33.23 -1.16 -1.95
CA GLY A 313 34.56 -1.69 -2.28
C GLY A 313 35.61 -1.39 -1.21
N GLU A 314 36.47 -0.39 -1.43
CA GLU A 314 37.61 -0.11 -0.54
C GLU A 314 37.26 0.70 0.72
N TYR A 315 36.28 1.60 0.64
CA TYR A 315 35.92 2.48 1.75
C TYR A 315 34.58 2.07 2.33
N ASN A 316 33.50 2.83 2.11
CA ASN A 316 32.40 2.88 3.08
C ASN A 316 31.12 2.22 2.55
N GLY A 317 30.54 1.33 3.35
CA GLY A 317 29.24 0.72 3.10
C GLY A 317 28.28 0.95 4.27
N GLY A 318 27.18 1.64 4.06
CA GLY A 318 26.09 1.75 5.03
C GLY A 318 24.80 1.18 4.47
N GLY A 319 24.03 0.46 5.28
CA GLY A 319 22.80 -0.16 4.76
C GLY A 319 21.81 0.85 4.18
N LEU A 320 21.58 2.00 4.83
CA LEU A 320 20.73 3.09 4.31
C LEU A 320 21.55 4.14 3.53
N ALA A 321 22.65 4.61 4.14
CA ALA A 321 23.48 5.66 3.57
C ALA A 321 24.99 5.38 3.74
N GLY A 322 25.79 5.59 2.70
CA GLY A 322 27.25 5.46 2.79
C GLY A 322 27.88 6.57 3.64
N PHE A 323 27.45 7.81 3.43
CA PHE A 323 27.85 8.99 4.19
C PHE A 323 26.63 9.79 4.67
N ASN A 324 26.69 10.31 5.89
CA ASN A 324 25.72 11.27 6.41
C ASN A 324 26.40 12.51 7.01
N GLY A 325 26.16 13.67 6.39
CA GLY A 325 26.40 14.99 6.99
C GLY A 325 25.10 15.79 7.19
N GLY A 326 23.95 15.19 6.89
CA GLY A 326 22.62 15.77 7.04
C GLY A 326 21.83 15.15 8.18
N THR A 327 20.50 15.06 7.99
CA THR A 327 19.56 14.51 8.97
C THR A 327 18.94 13.21 8.47
N ILE A 328 18.91 12.19 9.33
CA ILE A 328 18.18 10.94 9.14
C ILE A 328 17.23 10.74 10.32
N THR A 329 15.95 10.63 10.04
CA THR A 329 14.91 10.50 11.07
C THR A 329 13.92 9.39 10.70
N ASN A 330 13.51 8.59 11.68
CA ASN A 330 12.49 7.55 11.51
C ASN A 330 12.78 6.62 10.32
N SER A 331 14.03 6.15 10.18
CA SER A 331 14.45 5.42 8.98
C SER A 331 15.16 4.14 9.34
N TYR A 332 15.15 3.15 8.46
CA TYR A 332 15.74 1.87 8.78
C TYR A 332 16.38 1.15 7.60
N SER A 333 17.25 0.19 7.90
CA SER A 333 17.87 -0.67 6.89
C SER A 333 17.81 -2.14 7.31
N THR A 334 17.49 -2.97 6.33
CA THR A 334 17.57 -4.44 6.44
C THR A 334 18.62 -5.02 5.50
N ASP A 335 19.43 -4.16 4.87
CA ASP A 335 20.44 -4.56 3.90
C ASP A 335 21.55 -5.40 4.51
N SER A 336 21.93 -6.46 3.82
CA SER A 336 23.21 -7.13 4.04
C SER A 336 24.34 -6.25 3.50
N VAL A 337 25.31 -5.89 4.33
CA VAL A 337 26.37 -4.94 3.98
C VAL A 337 27.73 -5.63 4.02
N THR A 338 28.48 -5.50 2.93
CA THR A 338 29.86 -5.97 2.80
C THR A 338 30.78 -4.83 2.38
N GLY A 339 32.00 -4.77 2.92
CA GLY A 339 33.01 -3.82 2.47
C GLY A 339 34.32 -3.91 3.26
N SER A 340 35.20 -2.91 3.15
CA SER A 340 36.48 -2.93 3.86
C SER A 340 36.56 -1.98 5.06
N LEU A 341 36.18 -0.70 4.93
CA LEU A 341 36.29 0.33 5.97
C LEU A 341 34.90 0.92 6.33
N ASP A 342 34.70 1.41 7.56
CA ASP A 342 33.46 2.11 7.96
C ASP A 342 32.17 1.37 7.57
N VAL A 343 32.15 0.03 7.68
CA VAL A 343 31.04 -0.80 7.20
C VAL A 343 29.99 -0.92 8.29
N SER A 344 28.71 -0.65 7.98
CA SER A 344 27.66 -0.70 9.00
C SER A 344 26.24 -0.92 8.50
N GLY A 345 25.35 -1.28 9.43
CA GLY A 345 23.96 -1.63 9.14
C GLY A 345 23.07 -0.45 8.71
N LEU A 346 23.38 0.79 9.09
CA LEU A 346 22.60 1.98 8.69
C LEU A 346 23.45 3.04 7.98
N VAL A 347 24.49 3.57 8.63
CA VAL A 347 25.30 4.68 8.09
C VAL A 347 26.79 4.40 8.20
N GLY A 348 27.49 4.28 7.07
CA GLY A 348 28.93 3.99 7.06
C GLY A 348 29.73 5.04 7.84
N TRP A 349 29.72 6.29 7.36
CA TRP A 349 30.35 7.42 8.05
C TRP A 349 29.36 8.56 8.32
N ASN A 350 29.14 8.86 9.60
CA ASN A 350 28.37 10.02 10.06
C ASN A 350 29.33 11.16 10.47
N TRP A 351 29.31 12.30 9.76
CA TRP A 351 30.15 13.47 10.05
C TRP A 351 29.30 14.71 10.25
N ASP A 352 29.24 15.22 11.50
CA ASP A 352 28.42 16.37 11.90
C ASP A 352 26.90 16.17 11.64
N GLY A 353 26.51 14.99 11.15
CA GLY A 353 25.13 14.62 10.85
C GLY A 353 24.36 14.10 12.06
N THR A 354 23.04 14.06 11.92
CA THR A 354 22.11 13.59 12.96
C THR A 354 21.35 12.35 12.52
N ILE A 355 21.24 11.38 13.42
CA ILE A 355 20.48 10.13 13.24
C ILE A 355 19.55 9.98 14.45
N THR A 356 18.25 9.93 14.19
CA THR A 356 17.23 9.87 15.25
C THR A 356 16.16 8.84 14.92
N ASN A 357 15.69 8.10 15.93
CA ASN A 357 14.61 7.10 15.80
C ASN A 357 14.83 6.14 14.63
N SER A 358 16.04 5.64 14.46
CA SER A 358 16.41 4.85 13.28
C SER A 358 17.04 3.52 13.67
N TYR A 359 16.96 2.51 12.81
CA TYR A 359 17.48 1.20 13.16
C TYR A 359 18.04 0.37 12.02
N SER A 360 18.82 -0.67 12.36
CA SER A 360 19.32 -1.63 11.37
C SER A 360 19.27 -3.08 11.86
N THR A 361 19.09 -4.01 10.92
CA THR A 361 18.95 -5.46 11.20
C THR A 361 19.66 -6.36 10.20
N GLY A 362 20.21 -5.82 9.10
CA GLY A 362 20.92 -6.64 8.13
C GLY A 362 22.33 -7.01 8.60
N SER A 363 22.85 -8.13 8.08
CA SER A 363 24.19 -8.64 8.42
C SER A 363 25.28 -7.66 7.96
N VAL A 364 26.29 -7.42 8.80
CA VAL A 364 27.39 -6.51 8.49
C VAL A 364 28.71 -7.27 8.49
N ASN A 365 29.46 -7.20 7.39
CA ASN A 365 30.77 -7.85 7.27
C ASN A 365 31.80 -6.88 6.66
N GLY A 366 32.77 -6.44 7.46
CA GLY A 366 33.86 -5.59 7.00
C GLY A 366 35.18 -5.87 7.71
N ASP A 367 36.25 -5.21 7.25
CA ASP A 367 37.62 -5.46 7.73
C ASP A 367 38.05 -4.49 8.84
N CYS A 368 37.59 -3.24 8.80
CA CYS A 368 38.00 -2.16 9.71
C CYS A 368 36.82 -1.20 10.00
N GLU A 369 36.74 -0.70 11.24
CA GLU A 369 35.70 0.26 11.69
C GLU A 369 34.27 -0.21 11.36
N VAL A 370 33.97 -1.45 11.79
CA VAL A 370 32.68 -2.11 11.53
C VAL A 370 31.72 -1.84 12.68
N GLY A 371 30.54 -1.32 12.36
CA GLY A 371 29.51 -0.98 13.35
C GLY A 371 28.16 -1.60 13.05
N GLY A 372 27.43 -1.99 14.09
CA GLY A 372 26.06 -2.50 13.93
C GLY A 372 25.12 -1.46 13.32
N LEU A 373 25.16 -0.20 13.77
CA LEU A 373 24.36 0.90 13.25
C LEU A 373 25.20 1.90 12.43
N VAL A 374 26.30 2.37 13.02
CA VAL A 374 27.19 3.39 12.44
C VAL A 374 28.63 2.88 12.49
N GLY A 375 29.33 2.92 11.36
CA GLY A 375 30.73 2.47 11.24
C GLY A 375 31.68 3.44 11.93
N TYR A 376 31.65 4.70 11.49
CA TYR A 376 32.42 5.80 12.08
C TYR A 376 31.56 7.05 12.30
N ASN A 377 31.59 7.62 13.51
CA ASN A 377 30.82 8.77 13.92
C ASN A 377 31.74 9.91 14.39
N ARG A 378 31.89 10.93 13.55
CA ARG A 378 32.72 12.11 13.84
C ARG A 378 31.85 13.32 14.13
N ASN A 379 31.79 13.70 15.41
CA ASN A 379 31.02 14.85 15.91
C ASN A 379 29.51 14.81 15.59
N GLY A 380 29.00 13.70 15.05
CA GLY A 380 27.59 13.51 14.76
C GLY A 380 26.81 13.05 15.99
N ALA A 381 25.49 13.26 15.96
CA ALA A 381 24.58 12.87 17.03
C ALA A 381 23.74 11.67 16.61
N VAL A 382 23.75 10.62 17.44
CA VAL A 382 22.92 9.42 17.25
C VAL A 382 22.06 9.24 18.48
N THR A 383 20.73 9.33 18.32
CA THR A 383 19.79 9.32 19.45
C THR A 383 18.60 8.39 19.20
N HIS A 384 18.13 7.69 20.24
CA HIS A 384 16.99 6.76 20.17
C HIS A 384 17.06 5.80 18.96
N SER A 385 18.26 5.32 18.63
CA SER A 385 18.52 4.55 17.42
C SER A 385 19.25 3.26 17.77
N TYR A 386 18.90 2.18 17.09
CA TYR A 386 19.19 0.82 17.56
C TYR A 386 19.71 -0.09 16.46
N TRP A 387 20.50 -1.09 16.81
CA TRP A 387 20.77 -2.20 15.90
C TRP A 387 20.53 -3.54 16.59
N ASP A 388 20.19 -4.53 15.78
CA ASP A 388 20.09 -5.90 16.24
C ASP A 388 21.47 -6.56 16.27
N ILE A 389 21.96 -6.89 17.47
CA ILE A 389 23.30 -7.46 17.68
C ILE A 389 23.43 -8.90 17.13
N GLU A 390 22.31 -9.61 16.98
CA GLU A 390 22.29 -11.02 16.58
C GLU A 390 22.27 -11.15 15.06
N THR A 391 21.40 -10.39 14.39
CA THR A 391 21.28 -10.43 12.92
C THR A 391 22.39 -9.65 12.20
N SER A 392 22.86 -8.54 12.78
CA SER A 392 24.01 -7.81 12.24
C SER A 392 25.33 -8.59 12.36
N GLY A 393 25.43 -9.47 13.36
CA GLY A 393 26.69 -10.10 13.76
C GLY A 393 27.66 -9.14 14.47
N GLN A 394 27.23 -7.91 14.80
CA GLN A 394 28.07 -6.87 15.40
C GLN A 394 27.65 -6.57 16.84
N THR A 395 28.63 -6.63 17.75
CA THR A 395 28.43 -6.32 19.18
C THR A 395 28.72 -4.87 19.53
N GLN A 396 29.25 -4.08 18.59
CA GLN A 396 29.65 -2.69 18.78
C GLN A 396 29.19 -1.83 17.60
N SER A 397 29.12 -0.51 17.82
CA SER A 397 28.78 0.52 16.86
C SER A 397 29.31 1.85 17.39
N ASP A 398 29.73 2.79 16.53
CA ASP A 398 30.24 4.10 16.96
C ASP A 398 29.09 5.08 17.35
N GLY A 399 27.84 4.63 17.21
CA GLY A 399 26.65 5.31 17.70
C GLY A 399 25.44 4.39 17.81
N GLY A 400 24.45 4.80 18.60
CA GLY A 400 23.22 4.05 18.87
C GLY A 400 23.37 3.02 20.00
N GLU A 401 22.34 2.20 20.18
CA GLU A 401 22.31 1.13 21.19
C GLU A 401 22.04 -0.25 20.57
N GLY A 402 22.87 -1.24 20.92
CA GLY A 402 22.67 -2.62 20.50
C GLY A 402 21.57 -3.26 21.33
N LYS A 403 20.67 -3.97 20.67
CA LYS A 403 19.57 -4.73 21.27
C LYS A 403 19.56 -6.14 20.68
N THR A 404 19.09 -7.11 21.45
CA THR A 404 18.82 -8.47 20.94
C THR A 404 17.65 -8.47 19.96
N THR A 405 17.50 -9.50 19.13
CA THR A 405 16.34 -9.66 18.25
C THR A 405 15.04 -9.64 19.03
N ALA A 406 15.00 -10.25 20.22
CA ALA A 406 13.82 -10.25 21.07
C ALA A 406 13.46 -8.82 21.50
N GLU A 407 14.42 -8.04 22.01
CA GLU A 407 14.20 -6.64 22.42
C GLU A 407 13.81 -5.77 21.22
N MET A 408 14.42 -5.98 20.05
CA MET A 408 14.11 -5.24 18.82
C MET A 408 12.69 -5.52 18.29
N LYS A 409 12.01 -6.54 18.80
CA LYS A 409 10.61 -6.88 18.49
C LYS A 409 9.63 -6.47 19.59
N GLN A 410 10.07 -5.61 20.51
CA GLN A 410 9.25 -5.06 21.59
C GLN A 410 9.02 -3.57 21.41
N GLU A 411 7.77 -3.10 21.41
CA GLU A 411 7.47 -1.65 21.30
C GLU A 411 8.15 -0.86 22.42
N ALA A 412 8.16 -1.42 23.63
CA ALA A 412 8.74 -0.83 24.83
C ALA A 412 10.26 -0.53 24.71
N THR A 413 10.98 -1.17 23.78
CA THR A 413 12.39 -0.90 23.52
C THR A 413 12.59 0.47 22.86
N PHE A 414 11.63 0.91 22.04
CA PHE A 414 11.70 2.09 21.18
C PHE A 414 11.13 3.33 21.88
N VAL A 415 11.65 3.62 23.08
CA VAL A 415 11.18 4.76 23.89
C VAL A 415 11.36 6.08 23.12
N GLY A 416 10.28 6.85 23.01
CA GLY A 416 10.26 8.15 22.32
C GLY A 416 9.93 8.07 20.83
N TRP A 417 9.67 6.87 20.30
CA TRP A 417 9.16 6.69 18.94
C TRP A 417 7.65 6.94 18.88
N ASP A 418 7.18 7.43 17.74
CA ASP A 418 5.77 7.70 17.49
C ASP A 418 5.08 6.47 16.87
N PHE A 419 4.57 5.59 17.73
CA PHE A 419 3.69 4.47 17.37
C PHE A 419 2.22 4.85 17.23
N ASP A 420 1.88 6.14 17.20
CA ASP A 420 0.53 6.63 16.90
C ASP A 420 0.40 7.01 15.42
N SER A 421 1.47 7.51 14.80
CA SER A 421 1.39 8.09 13.45
C SER A 421 2.50 7.69 12.48
N ILE A 422 3.63 7.16 12.96
CA ILE A 422 4.82 6.91 12.12
C ILE A 422 5.18 5.43 12.07
N TRP A 423 5.27 4.78 13.22
CA TRP A 423 5.73 3.40 13.33
C TRP A 423 4.59 2.47 13.74
N ASP A 424 4.72 1.22 13.35
CA ASP A 424 3.95 0.10 13.85
C ASP A 424 4.89 -1.04 14.21
N ILE A 425 4.47 -1.92 15.11
CA ILE A 425 5.21 -3.12 15.48
C ILE A 425 4.25 -4.21 15.89
N ILE A 426 4.53 -5.44 15.49
CA ILE A 426 3.81 -6.62 15.96
C ILE A 426 4.69 -7.26 17.02
N GLU A 427 4.26 -7.13 18.28
CA GLU A 427 4.98 -7.64 19.46
C GLU A 427 5.45 -9.08 19.27
N GLU A 428 6.73 -9.34 19.57
CA GLU A 428 7.42 -10.64 19.43
C GLU A 428 7.56 -11.16 17.98
N VAL A 429 6.96 -10.51 17.00
CA VAL A 429 6.88 -10.98 15.61
C VAL A 429 7.78 -10.16 14.70
N SER A 430 7.58 -8.85 14.66
CA SER A 430 8.21 -7.94 13.69
C SER A 430 9.14 -6.94 14.37
N TYR A 431 10.13 -6.45 13.61
CA TYR A 431 10.77 -5.17 13.91
C TYR A 431 9.78 -4.02 13.69
N PRO A 432 10.04 -2.79 14.18
CA PRO A 432 9.21 -1.63 13.84
C PRO A 432 9.18 -1.38 12.33
N PHE A 433 8.02 -1.15 11.75
CA PHE A 433 7.87 -0.81 10.34
C PHE A 433 7.06 0.48 10.18
N LEU A 434 7.29 1.18 9.08
CA LEU A 434 6.67 2.49 8.86
C LEU A 434 5.19 2.34 8.48
N ARG A 435 4.33 3.09 9.17
CA ARG A 435 2.90 3.20 8.84
C ARG A 435 2.73 3.92 7.50
N ARG A 436 1.95 3.31 6.62
CA ARG A 436 1.52 3.95 5.37
C ARG A 436 0.35 4.89 5.66
N LYS A 437 0.62 6.16 5.97
CA LYS A 437 -0.43 7.18 6.14
C LYS A 437 -0.98 7.59 4.77
N GLY A 438 -2.09 6.97 4.39
CA GLY A 438 -2.98 7.38 3.32
C GLY A 438 -4.36 6.80 3.60
N ASN A 439 -5.42 7.58 3.41
CA ASN A 439 -6.81 7.09 3.41
C ASN A 439 -7.07 6.20 2.19
N TYR A 440 -6.29 5.14 2.05
CA TYR A 440 -6.68 4.01 1.24
C TYR A 440 -7.10 2.94 2.23
N TRP A 441 -8.39 2.67 2.26
CA TRP A 441 -8.86 1.32 2.52
C TRP A 441 -8.33 0.42 1.39
N ASN A 442 -7.03 0.15 1.40
CA ASN A 442 -6.40 -0.86 0.57
C ASN A 442 -6.11 -2.05 1.47
N TYR A 443 -7.18 -2.75 1.83
CA TYR A 443 -7.05 -4.19 1.86
C TYR A 443 -7.51 -4.68 0.48
N ASN A 444 -6.60 -4.56 -0.49
CA ASN A 444 -6.62 -5.51 -1.60
C ASN A 444 -6.48 -6.87 -0.93
N GLY A 445 -7.49 -7.74 -1.05
CA GLY A 445 -7.34 -9.12 -0.58
C GLY A 445 -6.02 -9.68 -1.12
N PHE A 446 -5.26 -10.42 -0.29
CA PHE A 446 -4.08 -11.13 -0.79
C PHE A 446 -4.50 -11.94 -2.01
N PRO A 447 -3.69 -11.96 -3.09
CA PRO A 447 -3.96 -12.92 -4.13
C PRO A 447 -4.00 -14.32 -3.51
N LEU A 448 -4.87 -15.22 -4.01
CA LEU A 448 -4.91 -16.62 -3.59
C LEU A 448 -3.50 -17.20 -3.64
N THR A 449 -2.92 -17.44 -2.47
CA THR A 449 -1.60 -18.03 -2.33
C THR A 449 -1.74 -19.49 -1.92
N THR A 450 -0.97 -20.36 -2.56
CA THR A 450 -0.85 -21.75 -2.08
C THR A 450 -0.01 -21.73 -0.80
N VAL A 451 -0.63 -22.01 0.34
CA VAL A 451 0.06 -22.09 1.63
C VAL A 451 0.58 -23.49 1.94
N GLN A 452 -0.02 -24.52 1.33
CA GLN A 452 0.51 -25.89 1.39
C GLN A 452 0.11 -26.68 0.15
N LYS A 453 1.00 -27.54 -0.32
CA LYS A 453 0.68 -28.55 -1.33
C LYS A 453 1.41 -29.84 -1.06
N GLY A 454 0.88 -30.95 -1.56
CA GLY A 454 1.52 -32.24 -1.37
C GLY A 454 0.77 -33.39 -2.00
N THR A 455 1.18 -34.58 -1.61
CA THR A 455 0.59 -35.83 -2.08
C THR A 455 0.37 -36.74 -0.89
N VAL A 456 -0.85 -37.28 -0.80
CA VAL A 456 -1.25 -38.23 0.25
C VAL A 456 -1.73 -39.52 -0.38
N CYS A 457 -1.51 -40.64 0.31
CA CYS A 457 -2.13 -41.92 -0.01
C CYS A 457 -3.49 -42.01 0.68
N GLY A 458 -4.34 -41.00 0.52
CA GLY A 458 -5.61 -40.84 1.21
C GLY A 458 -6.44 -39.74 0.59
N ASP A 459 -7.20 -38.99 1.40
CA ASP A 459 -8.13 -37.97 0.91
C ASP A 459 -7.98 -36.65 1.69
N VAL A 460 -8.69 -35.62 1.23
CA VAL A 460 -8.93 -34.40 1.99
C VAL A 460 -10.32 -34.50 2.62
N TYR A 461 -10.41 -34.41 3.93
CA TYR A 461 -11.67 -34.37 4.67
C TYR A 461 -12.02 -32.93 5.02
N ILE A 462 -13.27 -32.53 4.78
CA ILE A 462 -13.79 -31.22 5.13
C ILE A 462 -15.13 -31.42 5.85
N SER A 463 -15.28 -30.79 7.02
CA SER A 463 -16.55 -30.78 7.76
C SER A 463 -17.07 -29.36 7.86
N ALA A 464 -18.30 -29.12 7.40
CA ALA A 464 -18.94 -27.83 7.50
C ALA A 464 -19.84 -27.78 8.74
N GLY A 465 -19.61 -26.80 9.61
CA GLY A 465 -20.62 -26.29 10.54
C GLY A 465 -21.48 -25.26 9.81
N ASP A 466 -22.79 -25.43 9.86
CA ASP A 466 -23.78 -24.86 8.95
C ASP A 466 -23.83 -23.32 8.88
N HIS A 467 -24.09 -22.79 7.68
CA HIS A 467 -24.31 -21.37 7.33
C HIS A 467 -25.74 -20.91 7.67
N SER A 468 -26.35 -21.46 8.72
CA SER A 468 -27.80 -21.31 8.94
C SER A 468 -28.19 -20.18 9.89
N GLY A 469 -27.30 -19.25 10.23
CA GLY A 469 -27.66 -18.05 11.00
C GLY A 469 -28.23 -18.28 12.41
N PHE A 470 -27.87 -19.36 13.12
CA PHE A 470 -28.35 -19.58 14.49
C PHE A 470 -27.31 -20.23 15.40
N GLY A 471 -26.87 -19.51 16.45
CA GLY A 471 -26.19 -20.12 17.59
C GLY A 471 -25.77 -19.15 18.67
N SER A 472 -26.18 -19.40 19.92
CA SER A 472 -25.69 -18.65 21.09
C SER A 472 -24.27 -19.11 21.45
N SER A 473 -23.31 -18.20 21.46
CA SER A 473 -21.98 -18.38 22.09
C SER A 473 -22.14 -18.96 23.51
N PRO A 474 -21.55 -20.14 23.86
CA PRO A 474 -20.60 -20.96 23.09
C PRO A 474 -21.25 -21.76 21.94
N TYR A 475 -20.63 -21.70 20.75
CA TYR A 475 -20.95 -22.57 19.63
C TYR A 475 -20.07 -23.82 19.64
N LEU A 476 -20.65 -25.00 19.35
CA LEU A 476 -19.97 -26.29 19.42
C LEU A 476 -20.15 -27.07 18.12
N SER A 477 -19.05 -27.60 17.57
CA SER A 477 -19.05 -28.53 16.43
C SER A 477 -18.24 -29.78 16.76
N ASN A 478 -18.73 -30.93 16.29
CA ASN A 478 -18.09 -32.23 16.46
C ASN A 478 -17.69 -32.80 15.09
N PHE A 479 -16.44 -33.24 14.95
CA PHE A 479 -15.89 -33.79 13.71
C PHE A 479 -15.50 -35.25 13.88
N CYS A 480 -16.08 -36.13 13.07
CA CYS A 480 -15.67 -37.54 13.02
C CYS A 480 -14.70 -37.75 11.86
N LEU A 481 -13.41 -37.85 12.15
CA LEU A 481 -12.38 -38.04 11.13
C LEU A 481 -12.24 -39.53 10.75
N PRO A 482 -11.97 -39.84 9.48
CA PRO A 482 -11.57 -41.19 9.05
C PRO A 482 -10.31 -41.69 9.80
N ALA A 483 -10.03 -43.00 9.68
CA ALA A 483 -8.74 -43.54 10.14
C ALA A 483 -7.62 -43.13 9.16
N GLY A 484 -6.42 -42.85 9.67
CA GLY A 484 -5.36 -42.31 8.82
C GLY A 484 -4.21 -41.65 9.57
N VAL A 485 -3.28 -41.07 8.82
CA VAL A 485 -2.18 -40.23 9.31
C VAL A 485 -2.35 -38.80 8.77
N VAL A 486 -2.53 -37.84 9.67
CA VAL A 486 -2.71 -36.43 9.30
C VAL A 486 -1.43 -35.86 8.71
N LYS A 487 -1.55 -35.17 7.57
CA LYS A 487 -0.49 -34.40 6.91
C LYS A 487 -0.66 -32.90 7.07
N PHE A 488 -1.92 -32.47 7.19
CA PHE A 488 -2.31 -31.10 7.43
C PHE A 488 -3.68 -31.08 8.09
N ALA A 489 -3.87 -30.21 9.08
CA ALA A 489 -5.20 -29.84 9.52
C ALA A 489 -5.31 -28.36 9.85
N ARG A 490 -6.44 -27.76 9.46
CA ARG A 490 -6.78 -26.37 9.78
C ARG A 490 -8.24 -26.22 10.16
N LEU A 491 -8.48 -25.51 11.26
CA LEU A 491 -9.80 -25.19 11.79
C LEU A 491 -10.12 -23.73 11.46
N TYR A 492 -11.19 -23.48 10.72
CA TYR A 492 -11.69 -22.15 10.41
C TYR A 492 -12.95 -21.84 11.25
N VAL A 493 -13.06 -20.62 11.77
CA VAL A 493 -14.20 -20.16 12.58
C VAL A 493 -14.70 -18.83 12.03
N GLY A 494 -15.90 -18.83 11.43
CA GLY A 494 -16.58 -17.62 10.98
C GLY A 494 -17.29 -16.89 12.12
N VAL A 495 -17.21 -15.57 12.20
CA VAL A 495 -17.78 -14.73 13.26
C VAL A 495 -18.33 -13.43 12.68
N GLN A 496 -19.54 -13.04 13.06
CA GLN A 496 -20.07 -11.70 12.77
C GLN A 496 -19.70 -10.72 13.90
N ALA A 497 -18.89 -9.70 13.58
CA ALA A 497 -18.37 -8.67 14.47
C ALA A 497 -19.06 -7.31 14.41
N GLU A 498 -20.27 -7.21 13.85
CA GLU A 498 -21.11 -6.04 14.18
C GLU A 498 -21.33 -5.93 15.70
N SER A 499 -21.28 -7.07 16.42
CA SER A 499 -21.41 -7.19 17.87
C SER A 499 -20.17 -7.77 18.59
N ALA A 500 -19.38 -8.66 17.94
CA ALA A 500 -18.19 -9.28 18.53
C ALA A 500 -16.95 -8.36 18.55
N THR A 501 -16.17 -8.41 19.64
CA THR A 501 -14.85 -7.76 19.72
C THR A 501 -13.69 -8.74 19.99
N TRP A 502 -13.97 -10.04 20.10
CA TRP A 502 -12.99 -11.09 20.35
C TRP A 502 -13.57 -12.49 20.06
N LEU A 503 -12.71 -13.48 19.83
CA LEU A 503 -13.02 -14.91 19.68
C LEU A 503 -12.05 -15.75 20.52
N ASP A 504 -12.58 -16.70 21.28
CA ASP A 504 -11.86 -17.74 22.02
C ASP A 504 -12.25 -19.10 21.45
N THR A 505 -11.26 -19.94 21.12
CA THR A 505 -11.47 -21.25 20.51
C THR A 505 -10.76 -22.35 21.27
N VAL A 506 -11.44 -23.48 21.48
CA VAL A 506 -10.90 -24.71 22.07
C VAL A 506 -11.11 -25.86 21.09
N LEU A 507 -10.08 -26.66 20.82
CA LEU A 507 -10.16 -27.88 20.02
C LEU A 507 -9.62 -29.05 20.83
N ASN A 508 -10.43 -30.12 21.02
CA ASN A 508 -10.06 -31.31 21.80
C ASN A 508 -9.48 -30.98 23.17
N ASP A 509 -10.15 -30.09 23.90
CA ASP A 509 -9.73 -29.56 25.21
C ASP A 509 -8.41 -28.74 25.20
N GLU A 510 -7.83 -28.46 24.02
CA GLU A 510 -6.70 -27.56 23.87
C GLU A 510 -7.14 -26.15 23.49
N TYR A 511 -6.75 -25.18 24.31
CA TYR A 511 -6.98 -23.76 24.09
C TYR A 511 -6.15 -23.22 22.92
N GLN A 512 -6.78 -22.48 22.01
CA GLN A 512 -6.15 -21.94 20.80
C GLN A 512 -5.74 -20.46 20.92
N GLY A 513 -6.12 -19.77 22.01
CA GLY A 513 -5.86 -18.33 22.20
C GLY A 513 -7.08 -17.46 21.93
N ILE A 514 -7.20 -16.35 22.67
CA ILE A 514 -8.16 -15.28 22.39
C ILE A 514 -7.61 -14.41 21.28
N VAL A 515 -8.45 -14.17 20.29
CA VAL A 515 -8.19 -13.32 19.14
C VAL A 515 -9.06 -12.08 19.26
N ALA A 516 -8.48 -10.89 19.22
CA ALA A 516 -9.25 -9.65 19.19
C ALA A 516 -9.85 -9.43 17.79
N LEU A 517 -11.13 -9.05 17.72
CA LEU A 517 -11.85 -8.73 16.49
C LEU A 517 -12.20 -7.24 16.54
N ALA A 518 -11.92 -6.48 15.49
CA ALA A 518 -12.28 -5.07 15.48
C ALA A 518 -13.71 -4.86 14.99
N LYS A 519 -14.41 -3.90 15.62
CA LYS A 519 -15.76 -3.50 15.22
C LYS A 519 -15.70 -2.63 13.96
N ASN A 520 -16.57 -2.90 12.98
CA ASN A 520 -16.73 -2.13 11.73
C ASN A 520 -15.48 -2.05 10.84
N GLY A 521 -14.96 -3.18 10.39
CA GLY A 521 -13.93 -3.22 9.34
C GLY A 521 -12.59 -2.57 9.72
N CYS A 522 -12.41 -2.17 10.98
CA CYS A 522 -11.11 -1.77 11.49
C CYS A 522 -10.18 -2.98 11.53
N LEU A 523 -8.93 -2.75 11.14
CA LEU A 523 -7.89 -3.74 10.84
C LEU A 523 -7.66 -4.73 11.99
N VAL A 524 -7.55 -6.02 11.66
CA VAL A 524 -6.74 -6.97 12.45
C VAL A 524 -5.36 -7.03 11.76
N PRO A 525 -4.23 -7.07 12.49
CA PRO A 525 -2.90 -7.02 11.90
C PRO A 525 -2.60 -8.17 10.91
N ASP A 526 -1.82 -7.87 9.87
CA ASP A 526 -1.20 -8.88 9.00
C ASP A 526 -0.43 -9.91 9.83
N GLY A 527 -0.67 -11.21 9.60
CA GLY A 527 0.00 -12.31 10.29
C GLY A 527 -0.78 -12.91 11.47
N THR A 528 -1.95 -12.38 11.80
CA THR A 528 -2.93 -13.14 12.57
C THR A 528 -3.61 -14.16 11.67
N ASN A 529 -4.12 -15.24 12.26
CA ASN A 529 -4.98 -16.17 11.56
C ASN A 529 -6.39 -15.62 11.28
N VAL A 530 -6.57 -14.31 11.19
CA VAL A 530 -7.87 -13.65 11.04
C VAL A 530 -7.97 -13.02 9.66
N TYR A 531 -9.04 -13.34 8.95
CA TYR A 531 -9.35 -12.86 7.62
C TYR A 531 -10.69 -12.12 7.72
N GLY A 532 -10.72 -10.82 7.44
CA GLY A 532 -11.98 -10.08 7.37
C GLY A 532 -12.66 -10.35 6.04
N SER A 533 -13.98 -10.48 6.02
CA SER A 533 -14.74 -10.64 4.78
C SER A 533 -15.62 -9.43 4.44
N GLY A 534 -15.41 -8.31 5.15
CA GLY A 534 -16.20 -7.09 4.98
C GLY A 534 -17.55 -7.15 5.72
N ASN A 535 -18.23 -6.01 5.82
CA ASN A 535 -19.57 -5.86 6.41
C ASN A 535 -19.78 -6.53 7.79
N GLY A 536 -18.72 -6.56 8.61
CA GLY A 536 -18.78 -7.10 9.95
C GLY A 536 -18.77 -8.63 10.03
N VAL A 537 -18.22 -9.35 9.06
CA VAL A 537 -17.93 -10.80 9.16
C VAL A 537 -16.41 -11.05 9.11
N TRP A 538 -15.95 -12.04 9.87
CA TRP A 538 -14.54 -12.44 10.02
C TRP A 538 -14.41 -13.96 10.01
N LEU A 539 -13.30 -14.46 9.48
CA LEU A 539 -12.90 -15.85 9.50
C LEU A 539 -11.60 -16.00 10.28
N VAL A 540 -11.50 -16.95 11.21
CA VAL A 540 -10.29 -17.19 12.01
C VAL A 540 -9.77 -18.62 11.83
N ALA A 541 -8.50 -18.83 11.45
CA ALA A 541 -7.94 -20.12 11.02
C ALA A 541 -6.81 -20.68 11.89
N TYR A 542 -7.02 -21.77 12.61
CA TYR A 542 -6.00 -22.35 13.49
C TYR A 542 -5.29 -23.53 12.81
N ASN A 543 -3.95 -23.51 12.73
CA ASN A 543 -3.20 -24.73 12.39
C ASN A 543 -3.36 -25.75 13.52
N CYS A 544 -4.01 -26.87 13.21
CA CYS A 544 -4.33 -27.89 14.19
C CYS A 544 -3.82 -29.28 13.80
N THR A 545 -2.84 -29.35 12.89
CA THR A 545 -2.27 -30.60 12.36
C THR A 545 -1.91 -31.62 13.45
N HIS A 546 -1.38 -31.15 14.59
CA HIS A 546 -0.98 -32.01 15.71
C HIS A 546 -2.04 -32.18 16.81
N LYS A 547 -3.19 -31.53 16.67
CA LYS A 547 -4.24 -31.45 17.70
C LYS A 547 -5.48 -32.27 17.37
N VAL A 548 -5.59 -32.75 16.14
CA VAL A 548 -6.71 -33.57 15.66
C VAL A 548 -6.46 -35.06 15.91
N ASN A 549 -7.51 -35.76 16.31
CA ASN A 549 -7.53 -37.19 16.61
C ASN A 549 -8.20 -37.95 15.46
N MET A 550 -7.49 -38.88 14.84
CA MET A 550 -8.02 -39.74 13.78
C MET A 550 -8.90 -40.86 14.35
N ALA A 551 -9.89 -41.31 13.57
CA ALA A 551 -10.83 -42.37 13.94
C ALA A 551 -11.65 -42.15 15.23
N THR A 552 -11.66 -40.93 15.77
CA THR A 552 -12.46 -40.53 16.93
C THR A 552 -13.15 -39.20 16.67
N THR A 553 -14.11 -38.86 17.52
CA THR A 553 -14.74 -37.54 17.50
C THR A 553 -13.75 -36.48 18.00
N ASN A 554 -13.66 -35.39 17.26
CA ASN A 554 -12.97 -34.17 17.63
C ASN A 554 -14.01 -33.12 17.98
N THR A 555 -13.71 -32.24 18.92
CA THR A 555 -14.68 -31.27 19.44
C THR A 555 -14.07 -29.88 19.35
N ALA A 556 -14.72 -28.96 18.62
CA ALA A 556 -14.35 -27.55 18.60
C ALA A 556 -15.44 -26.69 19.24
N VAL A 557 -15.04 -25.82 20.16
CA VAL A 557 -15.88 -24.84 20.83
C VAL A 557 -15.38 -23.45 20.47
N ALA A 558 -16.27 -22.57 20.04
CA ALA A 558 -16.00 -21.15 19.81
C ALA A 558 -16.84 -20.29 20.76
N ILE A 559 -16.20 -19.37 21.48
CA ILE A 559 -16.84 -18.40 22.38
C ILE A 559 -16.43 -17.02 21.90
N THR A 560 -17.39 -16.15 21.69
CA THR A 560 -17.14 -14.79 21.20
C THR A 560 -18.10 -13.80 21.85
N GLY A 561 -17.76 -12.51 21.77
CA GLY A 561 -18.64 -11.39 22.12
C GLY A 561 -19.78 -11.13 21.12
N GLY A 562 -19.86 -11.87 20.01
CA GLY A 562 -20.95 -11.77 19.02
C GLY A 562 -21.44 -13.14 18.53
N GLU A 563 -21.73 -13.27 17.24
CA GLU A 563 -22.34 -14.47 16.66
C GLU A 563 -21.31 -15.30 15.87
N VAL A 564 -21.27 -16.62 16.10
CA VAL A 564 -20.43 -17.56 15.33
C VAL A 564 -21.22 -18.02 14.11
N TYR A 565 -20.70 -17.75 12.91
CA TYR A 565 -21.31 -18.12 11.64
C TYR A 565 -21.02 -19.57 11.23
N SER A 566 -19.79 -20.04 11.48
CA SER A 566 -19.40 -21.39 11.11
C SER A 566 -18.19 -21.89 11.91
N ILE A 567 -18.05 -23.21 12.02
CA ILE A 567 -16.78 -23.86 12.40
C ILE A 567 -16.51 -24.98 11.39
N VAL A 568 -15.42 -24.86 10.64
CA VAL A 568 -15.03 -25.78 9.57
C VAL A 568 -13.67 -26.40 9.84
N LEU A 569 -13.57 -27.71 9.76
CA LEU A 569 -12.30 -28.42 9.88
C LEU A 569 -11.89 -29.03 8.54
N ILE A 570 -10.71 -28.66 8.04
CA ILE A 570 -10.06 -29.22 6.84
C ILE A 570 -8.90 -30.11 7.29
N VAL A 571 -8.83 -31.35 6.78
CA VAL A 571 -7.77 -32.32 7.11
C VAL A 571 -7.31 -33.05 5.85
N ALA A 572 -6.03 -32.94 5.50
CA ALA A 572 -5.41 -33.85 4.53
C ALA A 572 -4.73 -35.00 5.26
N TYR A 573 -4.99 -36.24 4.86
CA TYR A 573 -4.49 -37.42 5.57
C TYR A 573 -4.11 -38.55 4.60
N ASP A 574 -3.14 -39.38 5.00
CA ASP A 574 -2.92 -40.69 4.38
C ASP A 574 -3.95 -41.67 4.96
N ASP A 575 -4.70 -42.34 4.09
CA ASP A 575 -5.62 -43.41 4.48
C ASP A 575 -4.82 -44.68 4.80
N LEU A 576 -5.22 -45.39 5.86
CA LEU A 576 -4.60 -46.65 6.27
C LEU A 576 -5.19 -47.86 5.54
N ASP A 577 -6.28 -47.69 4.78
CA ASP A 577 -7.00 -48.80 4.14
C ASP A 577 -6.30 -49.35 2.88
N GLY A 578 -5.18 -48.74 2.46
CA GLY A 578 -4.30 -49.33 1.45
C GLY A 578 -4.90 -49.39 0.03
N ALA A 579 -5.91 -48.56 -0.28
CA ALA A 579 -6.57 -48.52 -1.58
C ALA A 579 -5.65 -48.07 -2.75
N GLY A 580 -4.43 -47.61 -2.46
CA GLY A 580 -3.42 -47.26 -3.45
C GLY A 580 -3.77 -46.01 -4.27
N HIS A 581 -4.73 -45.22 -3.82
CA HIS A 581 -5.11 -43.96 -4.44
C HIS A 581 -4.20 -42.85 -3.93
N VAL A 582 -3.59 -42.14 -4.87
CA VAL A 582 -2.67 -41.04 -4.60
C VAL A 582 -3.40 -39.74 -4.92
N THR A 583 -3.62 -38.91 -3.91
CA THR A 583 -4.34 -37.64 -4.01
C THR A 583 -3.34 -36.50 -3.89
N GLN A 584 -3.27 -35.66 -4.92
CA GLN A 584 -2.54 -34.40 -4.85
C GLN A 584 -3.48 -33.32 -4.30
N TYR A 585 -2.99 -32.51 -3.36
CA TYR A 585 -3.77 -31.44 -2.76
C TYR A 585 -3.01 -30.12 -2.77
N TRP A 586 -3.75 -29.03 -2.89
CA TRP A 586 -3.30 -27.66 -2.73
C TRP A 586 -4.26 -26.96 -1.78
N ILE A 587 -3.71 -26.39 -0.71
CA ILE A 587 -4.43 -25.51 0.21
C ILE A 587 -4.08 -24.10 -0.21
N ASN A 588 -5.07 -23.40 -0.75
CA ASN A 588 -4.95 -22.01 -1.14
C ASN A 588 -5.70 -21.15 -0.13
N GLU A 589 -5.05 -20.09 0.36
CA GLU A 589 -5.64 -19.09 1.25
C GLU A 589 -5.45 -17.71 0.62
N GLY A 590 -6.41 -16.81 0.80
CA GLY A 590 -6.42 -15.47 0.22
C GLY A 590 -7.78 -15.07 -0.34
N ASN A 591 -7.86 -13.82 -0.81
CA ASN A 591 -9.06 -13.11 -1.28
C ASN A 591 -10.10 -12.76 -0.20
N MET A 592 -9.79 -11.72 0.58
CA MET A 592 -10.54 -11.27 1.77
C MET A 592 -11.69 -10.30 1.47
N ASN A 593 -11.95 -9.95 0.21
CA ASN A 593 -12.88 -8.86 -0.11
C ASN A 593 -13.77 -9.17 -1.31
N LEU A 594 -14.30 -10.39 -1.37
CA LEU A 594 -15.32 -10.68 -2.38
C LEU A 594 -16.62 -9.91 -2.10
N ASN A 595 -16.92 -9.58 -0.84
CA ASN A 595 -18.18 -8.93 -0.44
C ASN A 595 -18.28 -7.43 -0.76
N SER A 596 -17.40 -6.87 -1.61
CA SER A 596 -17.43 -5.48 -2.05
C SER A 596 -16.82 -5.35 -3.44
N VAL A 597 -17.29 -4.36 -4.22
CA VAL A 597 -16.73 -4.09 -5.56
C VAL A 597 -15.29 -3.63 -5.43
N THR A 598 -14.35 -4.46 -5.86
CA THR A 598 -12.92 -4.14 -5.91
C THR A 598 -12.34 -4.37 -7.31
N PRO A 599 -11.17 -3.80 -7.64
CA PRO A 599 -10.43 -4.16 -8.85
C PRO A 599 -10.00 -5.64 -8.91
N LEU A 600 -10.20 -6.42 -7.84
CA LEU A 600 -9.80 -7.83 -7.69
C LEU A 600 -10.98 -8.82 -7.69
N ASN A 601 -12.17 -8.40 -8.15
CA ASN A 601 -13.39 -9.24 -8.26
C ASN A 601 -13.21 -10.52 -9.11
N SER A 602 -12.09 -10.65 -9.82
CA SER A 602 -11.64 -11.89 -10.44
C SER A 602 -10.20 -12.21 -10.02
N ILE A 603 -9.95 -13.45 -9.59
CA ILE A 603 -8.61 -13.89 -9.24
C ILE A 603 -8.30 -15.26 -9.83
N THR A 604 -7.07 -15.44 -10.32
CA THR A 604 -6.58 -16.71 -10.87
C THR A 604 -5.40 -17.23 -10.06
N THR A 605 -5.46 -18.51 -9.68
CA THR A 605 -4.35 -19.23 -9.03
C THR A 605 -3.87 -20.39 -9.90
N TYR A 606 -2.57 -20.62 -9.93
CA TYR A 606 -1.92 -21.62 -10.76
C TYR A 606 -1.40 -22.79 -9.92
N PHE A 607 -1.68 -24.02 -10.37
CA PHE A 607 -1.25 -25.26 -9.74
C PHE A 607 -0.05 -25.83 -10.50
N ASN A 608 1.15 -25.44 -10.05
CA ASN A 608 2.40 -25.94 -10.60
C ASN A 608 2.69 -27.34 -10.02
N GLY A 609 2.17 -28.36 -10.69
CA GLY A 609 2.40 -29.79 -10.45
C GLY A 609 2.08 -30.64 -11.68
N ILE A 610 2.73 -31.79 -11.79
CA ILE A 610 2.46 -32.77 -12.86
C ILE A 610 1.30 -33.65 -12.40
N ALA A 611 0.22 -33.68 -13.17
CA ALA A 611 -0.89 -34.60 -12.95
C ALA A 611 -0.46 -36.00 -13.43
N GLU A 612 0.03 -36.85 -12.50
CA GLU A 612 0.65 -38.14 -12.83
C GLU A 612 -0.34 -39.22 -13.32
N ASN A 613 -1.65 -39.03 -13.11
CA ASN A 613 -2.70 -39.93 -13.57
C ASN A 613 -3.75 -39.17 -14.39
N THR A 614 -3.58 -39.17 -15.71
CA THR A 614 -4.59 -38.66 -16.64
C THR A 614 -5.71 -39.70 -16.82
N GLY A 615 -6.69 -39.75 -15.91
CA GLY A 615 -7.87 -40.65 -16.04
C GLY A 615 -8.96 -40.56 -14.94
N ALA A 616 -10.22 -40.58 -15.39
CA ALA A 616 -11.54 -40.89 -14.79
C ALA A 616 -11.94 -40.56 -13.34
N ARG A 617 -11.06 -40.03 -12.47
CA ARG A 617 -11.40 -39.75 -11.05
C ARG A 617 -10.77 -38.47 -10.51
N ALA A 618 -10.56 -37.48 -11.35
CA ALA A 618 -9.95 -36.25 -10.89
C ALA A 618 -11.05 -35.25 -10.47
N LYS A 619 -11.01 -34.89 -9.19
CA LYS A 619 -12.00 -34.00 -8.58
C LYS A 619 -11.30 -32.75 -8.08
N LEU A 620 -11.95 -31.60 -8.26
CA LEU A 620 -11.51 -30.37 -7.62
C LEU A 620 -12.32 -30.19 -6.34
N SER A 621 -11.61 -30.17 -5.23
CA SER A 621 -12.16 -29.99 -3.89
C SER A 621 -11.84 -28.58 -3.44
N MET A 622 -12.87 -27.76 -3.24
CA MET A 622 -12.72 -26.37 -2.82
C MET A 622 -13.47 -26.16 -1.52
N VAL A 623 -13.00 -25.22 -0.69
CA VAL A 623 -13.75 -24.75 0.47
C VAL A 623 -14.03 -23.28 0.25
N TYR A 624 -15.32 -22.95 0.29
CA TYR A 624 -15.82 -21.59 0.18
C TYR A 624 -16.67 -21.31 1.41
N LEU A 625 -16.33 -20.27 2.17
CA LEU A 625 -16.92 -20.03 3.48
C LEU A 625 -17.68 -18.71 3.57
N GLU A 626 -17.72 -17.88 2.53
CA GLU A 626 -18.27 -16.52 2.66
C GLU A 626 -18.75 -15.95 1.31
N GLY A 627 -20.06 -15.77 1.15
CA GLY A 627 -20.69 -15.04 0.04
C GLY A 627 -21.61 -13.93 0.55
N ASN A 628 -21.88 -12.92 -0.27
CA ASN A 628 -22.90 -11.91 0.02
C ASN A 628 -24.26 -12.44 -0.43
N GLN A 629 -25.31 -12.05 0.31
CA GLN A 629 -26.67 -12.32 -0.12
C GLN A 629 -26.94 -11.67 -1.49
N SER A 630 -27.46 -12.44 -2.46
CA SER A 630 -27.83 -11.98 -3.82
C SER A 630 -26.67 -11.70 -4.81
N GLU A 631 -25.43 -12.13 -4.52
CA GLU A 631 -24.30 -12.04 -5.46
C GLU A 631 -23.94 -13.42 -6.02
N HIS A 632 -23.64 -13.49 -7.32
CA HIS A 632 -23.28 -14.75 -7.97
C HIS A 632 -21.76 -14.95 -8.01
N ASP A 633 -21.32 -16.08 -7.48
CA ASP A 633 -19.93 -16.49 -7.47
C ASP A 633 -19.66 -17.66 -8.42
N TYR A 634 -18.59 -17.54 -9.20
CA TYR A 634 -18.27 -18.48 -10.28
C TYR A 634 -16.85 -19.01 -10.20
N LEU A 635 -16.69 -20.28 -10.57
CA LEU A 635 -15.39 -20.94 -10.68
C LEU A 635 -15.11 -21.43 -12.10
N TYR A 636 -13.90 -21.16 -12.59
CA TYR A 636 -13.37 -21.68 -13.84
C TYR A 636 -12.14 -22.56 -13.57
N PHE A 637 -12.13 -23.79 -14.09
CA PHE A 637 -10.94 -24.64 -14.09
C PHE A 637 -10.38 -24.72 -15.51
N ASN A 638 -9.15 -24.23 -15.73
CA ASN A 638 -8.38 -24.37 -16.97
C ASN A 638 -8.95 -23.80 -18.29
N ARG A 639 -10.11 -23.12 -18.30
CA ARG A 639 -10.72 -22.52 -19.50
C ARG A 639 -11.59 -21.31 -19.18
N ILE A 640 -11.55 -20.29 -20.06
CA ILE A 640 -12.50 -19.17 -20.12
C ILE A 640 -12.98 -19.09 -21.59
N GLU A 641 -13.89 -19.96 -22.00
CA GLU A 641 -14.51 -19.91 -23.34
C GLU A 641 -15.96 -19.41 -23.21
N ALA A 642 -16.39 -18.52 -24.13
CA ALA A 642 -17.64 -17.75 -24.07
C ALA A 642 -18.96 -18.55 -24.07
N TYR A 643 -18.92 -19.88 -24.12
CA TYR A 643 -20.11 -20.74 -24.24
C TYR A 643 -20.17 -21.87 -23.19
N HIS A 644 -19.23 -21.95 -22.25
CA HIS A 644 -19.30 -22.92 -21.16
C HIS A 644 -20.01 -22.30 -19.96
N ARG A 645 -20.87 -23.06 -19.27
CA ARG A 645 -21.47 -22.62 -18.01
C ARG A 645 -20.39 -22.65 -16.93
N PRO A 646 -20.08 -21.54 -16.24
CA PRO A 646 -19.23 -21.59 -15.06
C PRO A 646 -19.90 -22.44 -13.98
N ASN A 647 -19.09 -23.02 -13.10
CA ASN A 647 -19.57 -23.69 -11.90
C ASN A 647 -20.03 -22.62 -10.91
N GLN A 648 -21.30 -22.66 -10.49
CA GLN A 648 -21.87 -21.68 -9.56
C GLN A 648 -21.59 -22.12 -8.12
N LEU A 649 -21.03 -21.21 -7.33
CA LEU A 649 -20.58 -21.49 -5.97
C LEU A 649 -21.59 -21.07 -4.89
N GLY A 650 -22.65 -20.36 -5.28
CA GLY A 650 -23.70 -19.87 -4.40
C GLY A 650 -24.52 -18.75 -5.03
N ASP A 651 -25.81 -18.69 -4.71
CA ASP A 651 -26.71 -17.54 -4.88
C ASP A 651 -27.79 -17.56 -3.77
N ASP A 652 -27.73 -16.65 -2.79
CA ASP A 652 -28.72 -16.56 -1.70
C ASP A 652 -29.99 -15.76 -2.10
N GLY A 653 -30.29 -15.69 -3.41
CA GLY A 653 -31.39 -14.93 -3.97
C GLY A 653 -32.29 -15.72 -4.92
N ASP A 654 -33.22 -16.51 -4.39
CA ASP A 654 -34.41 -17.08 -5.07
C ASP A 654 -34.22 -17.53 -6.55
N GLU A 655 -33.90 -18.82 -6.73
CA GLU A 655 -34.15 -19.68 -7.90
C GLU A 655 -34.49 -19.00 -9.25
N TYR A 656 -33.54 -18.96 -10.19
CA TYR A 656 -33.88 -19.09 -11.62
C TYR A 656 -32.93 -19.97 -12.46
N TRP A 657 -31.79 -20.40 -11.93
CA TRP A 657 -30.90 -21.36 -12.57
C TRP A 657 -30.38 -22.33 -11.50
N GLY A 658 -30.72 -23.62 -11.67
CA GLY A 658 -30.68 -24.61 -10.60
C GLY A 658 -29.31 -25.01 -10.07
N ASP A 659 -29.36 -25.69 -8.93
CA ASP A 659 -28.31 -26.39 -8.17
C ASP A 659 -27.01 -25.60 -8.01
N ASP A 660 -26.89 -24.87 -6.88
CA ASP A 660 -25.59 -24.45 -6.38
C ASP A 660 -24.72 -25.70 -6.15
N ASP A 661 -23.55 -25.75 -6.80
CA ASP A 661 -22.63 -26.89 -6.71
C ASP A 661 -21.88 -26.93 -5.37
N VAL A 662 -22.05 -25.86 -4.58
CA VAL A 662 -21.44 -25.63 -3.28
C VAL A 662 -22.47 -24.96 -2.37
N ALA A 663 -22.99 -25.74 -1.41
CA ALA A 663 -23.63 -25.27 -0.17
C ALA A 663 -24.98 -24.49 -0.27
N GLU A 664 -26.06 -25.18 -0.67
CA GLU A 664 -27.39 -24.95 -0.06
C GLU A 664 -27.64 -26.06 0.97
N GLY A 665 -27.45 -25.74 2.25
CA GLY A 665 -27.54 -26.65 3.40
C GLY A 665 -28.94 -27.23 3.65
N ARG A 666 -29.53 -27.96 2.71
CA ARG A 666 -30.85 -28.56 2.90
C ARG A 666 -30.85 -30.00 3.36
N ASP A 667 -29.81 -30.79 3.12
CA ASP A 667 -29.76 -32.16 3.66
C ASP A 667 -28.31 -32.70 3.81
N ASN A 668 -27.89 -32.89 5.07
CA ASN A 668 -26.74 -33.70 5.54
C ASN A 668 -25.32 -33.08 5.49
N SER A 669 -25.05 -32.17 6.44
CA SER A 669 -23.81 -32.00 7.25
C SER A 669 -22.41 -32.05 6.60
N ARG A 670 -22.30 -32.08 5.27
CA ARG A 670 -21.04 -32.15 4.54
C ARG A 670 -21.12 -31.23 3.34
N PHE A 671 -20.12 -30.37 3.24
CA PHE A 671 -19.77 -29.74 1.98
C PHE A 671 -19.44 -30.87 0.99
N ASP A 672 -20.12 -30.95 -0.16
CA ASP A 672 -19.79 -31.97 -1.16
C ASP A 672 -18.47 -31.59 -1.83
N ILE A 673 -17.38 -32.05 -1.22
CA ILE A 673 -16.01 -31.92 -1.70
C ILE A 673 -15.79 -32.50 -3.11
N SER A 674 -16.80 -33.19 -3.66
CA SER A 674 -16.72 -34.01 -4.84
C SER A 674 -17.52 -33.50 -6.04
N SER A 675 -18.13 -32.31 -5.92
CA SER A 675 -19.09 -31.77 -6.89
C SER A 675 -18.49 -31.36 -8.24
N PHE A 676 -17.20 -31.00 -8.31
CA PHE A 676 -16.55 -30.61 -9.57
C PHE A 676 -15.74 -31.75 -10.20
N ASP A 677 -16.36 -32.47 -11.14
CA ASP A 677 -15.63 -33.37 -12.03
C ASP A 677 -14.87 -32.57 -13.09
N VAL A 678 -13.57 -32.38 -12.83
CA VAL A 678 -12.64 -31.70 -13.73
C VAL A 678 -11.84 -32.69 -14.57
N SER A 679 -12.19 -33.98 -14.58
CA SER A 679 -11.40 -35.03 -15.25
C SER A 679 -11.11 -34.72 -16.72
N ASN A 680 -12.02 -34.04 -17.41
CA ASN A 680 -11.86 -33.65 -18.83
C ASN A 680 -11.16 -32.29 -19.04
N LEU A 681 -10.88 -31.56 -17.96
CA LEU A 681 -10.28 -30.21 -17.98
C LEU A 681 -8.83 -30.20 -17.51
N ILE A 682 -8.32 -31.31 -16.96
CA ILE A 682 -6.95 -31.42 -16.48
C ILE A 682 -5.96 -31.45 -17.63
N LYS A 683 -4.93 -30.63 -17.48
CA LYS A 683 -3.74 -30.59 -18.33
C LYS A 683 -2.58 -31.31 -17.62
N PRO A 684 -1.60 -31.83 -18.37
CA PRO A 684 -0.40 -32.44 -17.77
C PRO A 684 0.36 -31.49 -16.82
N GLN A 685 0.29 -30.19 -17.06
CA GLN A 685 0.91 -29.11 -16.28
C GLN A 685 0.13 -27.80 -16.48
N ASP A 686 0.52 -26.75 -15.75
CA ASP A 686 -0.02 -25.39 -15.88
C ASP A 686 -1.54 -25.32 -15.69
N ASN A 687 -2.04 -26.15 -14.75
CA ASN A 687 -3.44 -26.11 -14.38
C ASN A 687 -3.72 -24.82 -13.60
N PHE A 688 -4.88 -24.18 -13.78
CA PHE A 688 -5.27 -23.00 -13.02
C PHE A 688 -6.75 -22.99 -12.69
N VAL A 689 -7.09 -22.25 -11.63
CA VAL A 689 -8.47 -21.96 -11.22
C VAL A 689 -8.65 -20.45 -11.20
N SER A 690 -9.72 -19.97 -11.80
CA SER A 690 -10.14 -18.57 -11.70
C SER A 690 -11.45 -18.47 -10.94
N PHE A 691 -11.45 -17.71 -9.85
CA PHE A 691 -12.64 -17.30 -9.14
C PHE A 691 -13.12 -15.98 -9.73
N TRP A 692 -14.43 -15.83 -9.91
CA TRP A 692 -15.03 -14.61 -10.43
C TRP A 692 -16.36 -14.32 -9.76
N ARG A 693 -16.51 -13.12 -9.19
CA ARG A 693 -17.79 -12.60 -8.70
C ARG A 693 -18.41 -11.67 -9.73
N VAL A 694 -19.70 -11.87 -10.00
CA VAL A 694 -20.50 -10.95 -10.81
C VAL A 694 -21.37 -10.10 -9.88
N HIS A 695 -21.14 -8.79 -9.91
CA HIS A 695 -22.04 -7.80 -9.31
C HIS A 695 -23.01 -7.25 -10.36
#